data_AF-A0A3M3ZFI0-F1
#
_entry.id   AF-A0A3M3ZFI0-F1
#
_cell.length_a   1.000
_cell.length_b   1.000
_cell.length_c   1.000
_cell.angle_alpha   90.00
_cell.angle_beta   90.00
_cell.angle_gamma   90.00
#
_symmetry.space_group_name_H-M   'P 1'
#
loop_
_entity.id
_entity.type
_entity.pdbx_description
1 polymer ?
#
loop_
_entity_poly.entity_id
_entity_poly.type
_entity_poly.pdbx_seq_one_letter_code
_entity_poly.pdbx_strand_id
1 'polypeptide(L)'
;MSPPSTSFDNSSTPTYASLFPENLAHTTSSNALDASDGPLAYLSDLYQRAIKLEIMADSKAIMLAVRRPSLGDLLLDEASIHQTVSALKLVVEILAHPAQMLAGNTPLPEAIAPSGSHATLPFHLAFQQVRAVLEQKNTTLFDVHKLASYEYPNFCYQNFRQQELRAAMLSGSGLDPALQTLLLDNETAAKADFFKTAYGIAGSATEALVAISNVALFRHQTGLSEQDLYDLLAIKKTDDGKKTGFSTTVKRSEHLPAATQTDAAASHVYGASFINNASSPAIAIKGSADSASGQQLTNVSASHFDRLRKLIHLQHFLGLPFADVDTLVMSALRAEGQSNDVHFTANTLRAIGVFRYLHREFKVTARQFAALLGSLPVYSADQSAPTLDAILGAQAANSNDSSQTRLIFDDAEFNLNNEAGQATLAQMCYALNIDEQTARYFIATAWRFQQPATAKGATEKLPKRSLALFSALYRQVYLPRLLRLSPQAGAGLMSLLLNGNNDLLRQLAGTPTLLEDADQPDILDVIMAAVNLTQWARQQNIGLDLLASLLTATPDIEAQVLPAPADWLELITESADRLGKSSLTEARLASLAAAQQVALKDDKNTWLQLFNPLIDTDGWVKTVPVLQGQDRLAAINAQVSICLTGALAQRDSLDVDAYLNSPRRSMER
;
A
#
# COMPACT_ATOMS: atom_id res chain seq x y z
N MET A 1 -54.31 -80.00 -64.25
CA MET A 1 -53.24 -80.37 -65.20
C MET A 1 -52.62 -79.08 -65.72
N SER A 2 -51.29 -79.08 -65.81
CA SER A 2 -50.35 -77.97 -66.15
C SER A 2 -49.88 -77.13 -64.94
N PRO A 3 -48.56 -77.09 -64.66
CA PRO A 3 -47.94 -76.48 -63.46
C PRO A 3 -47.66 -74.97 -63.64
N PRO A 4 -47.28 -74.24 -62.57
CA PRO A 4 -47.27 -72.78 -62.56
C PRO A 4 -46.10 -72.20 -63.36
N SER A 5 -46.39 -71.14 -64.11
CA SER A 5 -45.40 -70.22 -64.67
C SER A 5 -44.90 -69.30 -63.56
N THR A 6 -43.86 -69.73 -62.85
CA THR A 6 -42.97 -68.82 -62.10
C THR A 6 -41.69 -68.67 -62.90
N SER A 7 -41.68 -67.72 -63.83
CA SER A 7 -40.42 -67.12 -64.28
C SER A 7 -39.88 -66.30 -63.12
N PHE A 8 -38.88 -66.84 -62.44
CA PHE A 8 -37.93 -66.03 -61.68
C PHE A 8 -37.21 -65.15 -62.71
N ASP A 9 -37.53 -63.86 -62.76
CA ASP A 9 -36.67 -62.84 -63.35
C ASP A 9 -35.40 -62.73 -62.48
N ASN A 10 -34.50 -63.69 -62.67
CA ASN A 10 -33.13 -63.65 -62.18
C ASN A 10 -32.28 -62.80 -63.14
N SER A 11 -32.46 -61.47 -63.13
CA SER A 11 -31.46 -60.57 -63.74
C SER A 11 -31.56 -59.10 -63.30
N SER A 12 -31.90 -58.80 -62.05
CA SER A 12 -31.56 -57.47 -61.52
C SER A 12 -30.16 -57.55 -60.91
N THR A 13 -29.14 -57.41 -61.77
CA THR A 13 -27.80 -57.04 -61.31
C THR A 13 -27.93 -55.87 -60.35
N PRO A 14 -27.26 -55.86 -59.19
CA PRO A 14 -27.36 -54.74 -58.25
C PRO A 14 -26.92 -53.45 -58.96
N THR A 15 -27.89 -52.64 -59.34
CA THR A 15 -27.70 -51.31 -59.92
C THR A 15 -27.44 -50.31 -58.80
N TYR A 16 -26.66 -49.25 -59.06
CA TYR A 16 -26.36 -48.22 -58.07
C TYR A 16 -27.63 -47.69 -57.39
N ALA A 17 -28.65 -47.35 -58.18
CA ALA A 17 -29.95 -46.89 -57.70
C ALA A 17 -30.73 -47.92 -56.84
N SER A 18 -30.47 -49.22 -56.99
CA SER A 18 -31.09 -50.27 -56.16
C SER A 18 -30.34 -50.51 -54.85
N LEU A 19 -29.05 -50.16 -54.78
CA LEU A 19 -28.21 -50.26 -53.58
C LEU A 19 -28.20 -48.95 -52.76
N PHE A 20 -28.27 -47.82 -53.46
CA PHE A 20 -28.34 -46.47 -52.94
C PHE A 20 -29.55 -45.82 -53.59
N PRO A 21 -30.75 -45.86 -52.97
CA PRO A 21 -31.95 -45.27 -53.53
C PRO A 21 -31.76 -43.76 -53.73
N GLU A 22 -31.34 -43.37 -54.94
CA GLU A 22 -31.11 -41.98 -55.32
C GLU A 22 -32.44 -41.24 -55.35
N ASN A 23 -32.61 -40.25 -54.48
CA ASN A 23 -33.69 -39.29 -54.64
C ASN A 23 -33.20 -38.17 -55.56
N LEU A 24 -33.38 -38.33 -56.87
CA LEU A 24 -32.97 -37.37 -57.91
C LEU A 24 -33.58 -35.97 -57.75
N ALA A 25 -34.54 -35.79 -56.83
CA ALA A 25 -35.08 -34.50 -56.42
C ALA A 25 -34.19 -33.73 -55.40
N HIS A 26 -33.19 -34.38 -54.80
CA HIS A 26 -32.24 -33.77 -53.87
C HIS A 26 -30.94 -33.39 -54.60
N THR A 27 -31.03 -32.42 -55.50
CA THR A 27 -29.83 -31.74 -56.03
C THR A 27 -29.40 -30.68 -55.04
N THR A 28 -28.15 -30.74 -54.58
CA THR A 28 -27.60 -29.80 -53.60
C THR A 28 -27.05 -28.56 -54.32
N SER A 29 -27.31 -27.37 -53.79
CA SER A 29 -26.74 -26.14 -54.35
C SER A 29 -25.24 -26.04 -54.03
N SER A 30 -24.48 -25.35 -54.87
CA SER A 30 -23.10 -24.97 -54.53
C SER A 30 -23.11 -24.22 -53.19
N ASN A 31 -22.31 -24.69 -52.24
CA ASN A 31 -22.25 -24.25 -50.83
C ASN A 31 -23.37 -24.74 -49.89
N ALA A 32 -24.21 -25.70 -50.31
CA ALA A 32 -25.10 -26.38 -49.38
C ALA A 32 -24.32 -27.22 -48.36
N LEU A 33 -24.89 -27.46 -47.19
CA LEU A 33 -24.26 -28.23 -46.11
C LEU A 33 -23.98 -29.69 -46.52
N ASP A 34 -24.86 -30.25 -47.35
CA ASP A 34 -24.79 -31.60 -47.90
C ASP A 34 -24.07 -31.66 -49.27
N ALA A 35 -23.42 -30.57 -49.68
CA ALA A 35 -22.59 -30.56 -50.87
C ALA A 35 -21.34 -31.44 -50.68
N SER A 36 -21.11 -32.36 -51.63
CA SER A 36 -19.99 -33.31 -51.59
C SER A 36 -18.61 -32.64 -51.71
N ASP A 37 -18.56 -31.41 -52.22
CA ASP A 37 -17.37 -30.57 -52.36
C ASP A 37 -17.28 -29.46 -51.28
N GLY A 38 -18.19 -29.47 -50.31
CA GLY A 38 -18.24 -28.51 -49.21
C GLY A 38 -17.22 -28.77 -48.10
N PRO A 39 -17.05 -27.81 -47.17
CA PRO A 39 -16.11 -27.92 -46.06
C PRO A 39 -16.47 -29.04 -45.07
N LEU A 40 -17.75 -29.40 -44.92
CA LEU A 40 -18.17 -30.53 -44.07
C LEU A 40 -17.74 -31.87 -44.68
N ALA A 41 -17.89 -32.03 -46.00
CA ALA A 41 -17.40 -33.20 -46.72
C ALA A 41 -15.87 -33.32 -46.61
N TYR A 42 -15.15 -32.21 -46.76
CA TYR A 42 -13.71 -32.15 -46.56
C TYR A 42 -13.29 -32.55 -45.14
N LEU A 43 -13.95 -32.01 -44.11
CA LEU A 43 -13.65 -32.35 -42.71
C LEU A 43 -13.88 -33.84 -42.42
N SER A 44 -14.97 -34.40 -42.94
CA SER A 44 -15.30 -35.83 -42.78
C SER A 44 -14.23 -36.72 -43.44
N ASP A 45 -13.82 -36.44 -44.67
CA ASP A 45 -12.75 -37.17 -45.35
C ASP A 45 -11.41 -37.03 -44.59
N LEU A 46 -11.09 -35.82 -44.12
CA LEU A 46 -9.87 -35.56 -43.35
C LEU A 46 -9.84 -36.35 -42.04
N TYR A 47 -10.95 -36.38 -41.30
CA TYR A 47 -11.08 -37.15 -40.06
C TYR A 47 -10.91 -38.66 -40.31
N GLN A 48 -11.54 -39.20 -41.35
CA GLN A 48 -11.38 -40.61 -41.72
C GLN A 48 -9.95 -40.94 -42.13
N ARG A 49 -9.27 -40.06 -42.88
CA ARG A 49 -7.85 -40.23 -43.23
C ARG A 49 -6.95 -40.18 -42.00
N ALA A 50 -7.21 -39.26 -41.08
CA ALA A 50 -6.46 -39.17 -39.84
C ALA A 50 -6.57 -40.47 -39.02
N ILE A 51 -7.78 -41.03 -38.88
CA ILE A 51 -7.98 -42.33 -38.21
C ILE A 51 -7.22 -43.46 -38.91
N LYS A 52 -7.26 -43.50 -40.26
CA LYS A 52 -6.50 -44.51 -41.02
C LYS A 52 -4.99 -44.43 -40.79
N LEU A 53 -4.45 -43.22 -40.65
CA LEU A 53 -3.04 -43.01 -40.31
C LEU A 53 -2.72 -43.51 -38.89
N GLU A 54 -3.64 -43.36 -37.94
CA GLU A 54 -3.45 -43.84 -36.57
C GLU A 54 -3.42 -45.36 -36.46
N ILE A 55 -4.14 -46.08 -37.32
CA ILE A 55 -4.06 -47.55 -37.41
C ILE A 55 -2.65 -48.01 -37.79
N MET A 56 -1.92 -47.20 -38.54
CA MET A 56 -0.54 -47.49 -38.97
C MET A 56 0.51 -46.93 -38.00
N ALA A 57 0.10 -46.29 -36.91
CA ALA A 57 1.00 -45.62 -35.99
C ALA A 57 1.64 -46.57 -34.97
N ASP A 58 2.76 -46.15 -34.39
CA ASP A 58 3.44 -46.92 -33.35
C ASP A 58 2.71 -46.87 -32.00
N SER A 59 3.16 -47.70 -31.05
CA SER A 59 2.57 -47.75 -29.69
C SER A 59 2.82 -46.48 -28.86
N LYS A 60 3.59 -45.51 -29.36
CA LYS A 60 3.87 -44.23 -28.70
C LYS A 60 2.98 -43.11 -29.24
N ALA A 61 2.26 -43.34 -30.33
CA ALA A 61 1.37 -42.36 -30.92
C ALA A 61 0.18 -42.06 -30.00
N ILE A 62 -0.04 -40.78 -29.72
CA ILE A 62 -1.21 -40.31 -28.98
C ILE A 62 -2.36 -40.14 -29.98
N MET A 63 -3.39 -40.98 -29.87
CA MET A 63 -4.52 -41.00 -30.81
C MET A 63 -5.35 -39.70 -30.77
N LEU A 64 -6.04 -39.39 -31.87
CA LEU A 64 -6.81 -38.16 -32.05
C LEU A 64 -8.00 -38.13 -31.07
N ALA A 65 -8.63 -39.27 -30.84
CA ALA A 65 -9.71 -39.42 -29.86
C ALA A 65 -9.24 -39.11 -28.42
N VAL A 66 -7.96 -39.36 -28.10
CA VAL A 66 -7.38 -39.02 -26.79
C VAL A 66 -7.03 -37.54 -26.71
N ARG A 67 -6.44 -36.98 -27.79
CA ARG A 67 -6.03 -35.57 -27.85
C ARG A 67 -7.23 -34.60 -27.91
N ARG A 68 -8.27 -35.00 -28.62
CA ARG A 68 -9.45 -34.19 -28.99
C ARG A 68 -10.72 -35.05 -29.03
N PRO A 69 -11.20 -35.55 -27.88
CA PRO A 69 -12.38 -36.41 -27.84
C PRO A 69 -13.61 -35.74 -28.44
N SER A 70 -13.76 -34.43 -28.25
CA SER A 70 -14.87 -33.64 -28.78
C SER A 70 -14.97 -33.58 -30.30
N LEU A 71 -13.91 -33.90 -31.06
CA LEU A 71 -13.99 -33.92 -32.53
C LEU A 71 -14.81 -35.09 -33.06
N GLY A 72 -14.86 -36.22 -32.34
CA GLY A 72 -15.68 -37.37 -32.73
C GLY A 72 -17.18 -37.11 -32.56
N ASP A 73 -17.54 -36.31 -31.55
CA ASP A 73 -18.92 -35.98 -31.20
C ASP A 73 -19.41 -34.66 -31.85
N LEU A 74 -18.59 -34.02 -32.68
CA LEU A 74 -18.93 -32.75 -33.32
C LEU A 74 -20.07 -32.96 -34.34
N LEU A 75 -21.21 -32.34 -34.06
CA LEU A 75 -22.34 -32.33 -35.00
C LEU A 75 -22.00 -31.46 -36.22
N LEU A 76 -22.22 -31.98 -37.42
CA LEU A 76 -21.97 -31.26 -38.67
C LEU A 76 -23.25 -30.57 -39.13
N ASP A 77 -23.47 -29.34 -38.68
CA ASP A 77 -24.67 -28.53 -38.98
C ASP A 77 -24.33 -27.08 -39.40
N GLU A 78 -25.36 -26.29 -39.68
CA GLU A 78 -25.22 -24.88 -40.10
C GLU A 78 -24.58 -24.00 -39.01
N ALA A 79 -24.83 -24.33 -37.75
CA ALA A 79 -24.23 -23.59 -36.64
C ALA A 79 -22.72 -23.83 -36.58
N SER A 80 -22.28 -25.08 -36.71
CA SER A 80 -20.88 -25.46 -36.54
C SER A 80 -19.97 -24.93 -37.65
N ILE A 81 -20.50 -24.74 -38.87
CA ILE A 81 -19.75 -24.18 -40.01
C ILE A 81 -19.65 -22.65 -39.96
N HIS A 82 -20.67 -21.95 -39.45
CA HIS A 82 -20.74 -20.48 -39.51
C HIS A 82 -20.47 -19.79 -38.17
N GLN A 83 -20.49 -20.51 -37.04
CA GLN A 83 -20.25 -19.92 -35.74
C GLN A 83 -18.80 -19.43 -35.62
N THR A 84 -18.64 -18.12 -35.39
CA THR A 84 -17.35 -17.55 -35.03
C THR A 84 -17.01 -17.90 -33.58
N VAL A 85 -15.93 -18.64 -33.36
CA VAL A 85 -15.44 -19.02 -32.02
C VAL A 85 -14.04 -18.45 -31.79
N SER A 86 -13.78 -18.00 -30.56
CA SER A 86 -12.43 -17.58 -30.15
C SER A 86 -11.47 -18.77 -30.13
N ALA A 87 -10.34 -18.66 -30.83
CA ALA A 87 -9.30 -19.68 -30.82
C ALA A 87 -8.79 -19.99 -29.40
N LEU A 88 -8.69 -18.96 -28.54
CA LEU A 88 -8.26 -19.13 -27.14
C LEU A 88 -9.26 -19.96 -26.34
N LYS A 89 -10.57 -19.75 -26.56
CA LYS A 89 -11.61 -20.54 -25.89
C LYS A 89 -11.50 -22.02 -26.25
N LEU A 90 -11.29 -22.32 -27.53
CA LEU A 90 -11.07 -23.70 -27.98
C LEU A 90 -9.82 -24.30 -27.32
N VAL A 91 -8.71 -23.57 -27.28
CA VAL A 91 -7.48 -24.05 -26.61
C VAL A 91 -7.72 -24.36 -25.14
N VAL A 92 -8.43 -23.48 -24.42
CA VAL A 92 -8.76 -23.70 -23.00
C VAL A 92 -9.64 -24.94 -22.82
N GLU A 93 -10.68 -25.11 -23.65
CA GLU A 93 -11.55 -26.29 -23.60
C GLU A 93 -10.78 -27.59 -23.87
N ILE A 94 -9.85 -27.56 -24.82
CA ILE A 94 -9.00 -28.71 -25.17
C ILE A 94 -8.08 -29.08 -24.02
N LEU A 95 -7.48 -28.10 -23.34
CA LEU A 95 -6.59 -28.35 -22.20
C LEU A 95 -7.37 -28.72 -20.93
N ALA A 96 -8.59 -28.20 -20.76
CA ALA A 96 -9.42 -28.45 -19.60
C ALA A 96 -9.92 -29.90 -19.54
N HIS A 97 -10.21 -30.53 -20.68
CA HIS A 97 -10.71 -31.90 -20.71
C HIS A 97 -9.76 -32.93 -20.07
N PRO A 98 -8.49 -33.08 -20.50
CA PRO A 98 -7.56 -34.02 -19.87
C PRO A 98 -7.26 -33.63 -18.41
N ALA A 99 -7.24 -32.34 -18.08
CA ALA A 99 -7.06 -31.89 -16.70
C ALA A 99 -8.25 -32.29 -15.81
N GLN A 100 -9.49 -32.20 -16.31
CA GLN A 100 -10.69 -32.65 -15.62
C GLN A 100 -10.68 -34.17 -15.41
N MET A 101 -10.22 -34.94 -16.40
CA MET A 101 -10.06 -36.39 -16.26
C MET A 101 -9.07 -36.75 -15.13
N LEU A 102 -8.01 -35.97 -14.95
CA LEU A 102 -7.07 -36.13 -13.83
C LEU A 102 -7.66 -35.67 -12.49
N ALA A 103 -8.52 -34.65 -12.50
CA ALA A 103 -9.23 -34.17 -11.32
C ALA A 103 -10.36 -35.13 -10.87
N GLY A 104 -10.81 -36.02 -11.74
CA GLY A 104 -11.90 -36.95 -11.47
C GLY A 104 -13.24 -36.23 -11.31
N ASN A 105 -13.93 -36.47 -10.19
CA ASN A 105 -15.27 -35.92 -9.91
C ASN A 105 -15.24 -34.48 -9.37
N THR A 106 -14.07 -33.97 -8.98
CA THR A 106 -13.94 -32.60 -8.46
C THR A 106 -13.96 -31.62 -9.64
N PRO A 107 -14.76 -30.54 -9.59
CA PRO A 107 -14.72 -29.51 -10.62
C PRO A 107 -13.29 -28.98 -10.83
N LEU A 108 -12.84 -28.87 -12.08
CA LEU A 108 -11.47 -28.46 -12.40
C LEU A 108 -11.02 -27.18 -11.68
N PRO A 109 -11.82 -26.09 -11.59
CA PRO A 109 -11.42 -24.88 -10.85
C PRO A 109 -11.12 -25.13 -9.37
N GLU A 110 -11.83 -26.07 -8.73
CA GLU A 110 -11.61 -26.42 -7.32
C GLU A 110 -10.37 -27.32 -7.16
N ALA A 111 -10.09 -28.17 -8.14
CA ALA A 111 -8.91 -29.05 -8.14
C ALA A 111 -7.59 -28.29 -8.37
N ILE A 112 -7.60 -27.25 -9.20
CA ILE A 112 -6.40 -26.42 -9.47
C ILE A 112 -6.18 -25.33 -8.43
N ALA A 113 -7.24 -24.91 -7.72
CA ALA A 113 -7.17 -23.85 -6.72
C ALA A 113 -6.12 -24.10 -5.62
N PRO A 114 -5.97 -25.31 -5.04
CA PRO A 114 -4.95 -25.56 -4.02
C PRO A 114 -3.60 -26.05 -4.57
N SER A 115 -3.49 -26.30 -5.89
CA SER A 115 -2.24 -26.81 -6.46
C SER A 115 -1.16 -25.74 -6.40
N GLY A 116 0.05 -26.07 -5.95
CA GLY A 116 1.16 -25.12 -5.88
C GLY A 116 2.48 -25.73 -6.33
N SER A 117 2.41 -26.67 -7.28
CA SER A 117 3.58 -27.40 -7.78
C SER A 117 4.32 -26.67 -8.91
N HIS A 118 3.66 -25.71 -9.56
CA HIS A 118 4.22 -24.90 -10.64
C HIS A 118 3.97 -23.42 -10.34
N ALA A 119 4.85 -22.50 -10.76
CA ALA A 119 4.81 -21.08 -10.40
C ALA A 119 3.50 -20.35 -10.76
N THR A 120 2.79 -20.84 -11.78
CA THR A 120 1.50 -20.30 -12.27
C THR A 120 0.28 -20.81 -11.48
N LEU A 121 0.50 -21.71 -10.52
CA LEU A 121 -0.52 -22.24 -9.62
C LEU A 121 -0.08 -21.88 -8.19
N PRO A 122 -0.98 -21.61 -7.24
CA PRO A 122 -2.42 -21.84 -7.29
C PRO A 122 -3.20 -20.85 -8.16
N PHE A 123 -4.34 -21.30 -8.67
CA PHE A 123 -5.24 -20.48 -9.48
C PHE A 123 -6.68 -20.57 -8.96
N HIS A 124 -7.13 -19.52 -8.26
CA HIS A 124 -8.49 -19.42 -7.73
C HIS A 124 -9.41 -18.60 -8.64
N LEU A 125 -10.20 -19.26 -9.48
CA LEU A 125 -11.00 -18.62 -10.54
C LEU A 125 -11.89 -17.47 -10.04
N ALA A 126 -12.69 -17.70 -8.99
CA ALA A 126 -13.60 -16.67 -8.46
C ALA A 126 -12.85 -15.43 -7.94
N PHE A 127 -11.64 -15.62 -7.41
CA PHE A 127 -10.83 -14.51 -6.89
C PHE A 127 -10.21 -13.71 -8.04
N GLN A 128 -9.82 -14.38 -9.12
CA GLN A 128 -9.38 -13.71 -10.33
C GLN A 128 -10.50 -12.89 -10.98
N GLN A 129 -11.75 -13.38 -10.95
CA GLN A 129 -12.91 -12.62 -11.41
C GLN A 129 -13.13 -11.36 -10.55
N VAL A 130 -13.06 -11.48 -9.22
CA VAL A 130 -13.14 -10.32 -8.31
C VAL A 130 -12.06 -9.29 -8.66
N ARG A 131 -10.81 -9.73 -8.83
CA ARG A 131 -9.70 -8.85 -9.22
C ARG A 131 -9.94 -8.15 -10.57
N ALA A 132 -10.38 -8.89 -11.58
CA ALA A 132 -10.67 -8.34 -12.90
C ALA A 132 -11.77 -7.28 -12.86
N VAL A 133 -12.83 -7.50 -12.06
CA VAL A 133 -13.90 -6.51 -11.86
C VAL A 133 -13.38 -5.27 -11.13
N LEU A 134 -12.56 -5.43 -10.08
CA LEU A 134 -11.97 -4.29 -9.36
C LEU A 134 -11.03 -3.47 -10.25
N GLU A 135 -10.24 -4.13 -11.10
CA GLU A 135 -9.37 -3.49 -12.07
C GLU A 135 -10.19 -2.69 -13.11
N GLN A 136 -11.26 -3.27 -13.65
CA GLN A 136 -12.17 -2.58 -14.57
C GLN A 136 -12.83 -1.35 -13.91
N LYS A 137 -13.10 -1.40 -12.61
CA LYS A 137 -13.63 -0.28 -11.83
C LYS A 137 -12.57 0.71 -11.36
N ASN A 138 -11.30 0.50 -11.73
CA ASN A 138 -10.15 1.27 -11.26
C ASN A 138 -10.12 1.45 -9.73
N THR A 139 -10.45 0.37 -9.01
CA THR A 139 -10.41 0.33 -7.55
C THR A 139 -9.56 -0.83 -7.06
N THR A 140 -9.27 -0.88 -5.77
CA THR A 140 -8.48 -1.94 -5.14
C THR A 140 -9.29 -2.65 -4.06
N LEU A 141 -8.95 -3.90 -3.74
CA LEU A 141 -9.55 -4.60 -2.61
C LEU A 141 -9.27 -3.85 -1.29
N PHE A 142 -8.09 -3.24 -1.20
CA PHE A 142 -7.71 -2.35 -0.10
C PHE A 142 -8.70 -1.19 0.06
N ASP A 143 -8.99 -0.44 -1.01
CA ASP A 143 -9.90 0.71 -0.94
C ASP A 143 -11.34 0.29 -0.61
N VAL A 144 -11.81 -0.85 -1.14
CA VAL A 144 -13.14 -1.39 -0.81
C VAL A 144 -13.24 -1.71 0.67
N HIS A 145 -12.28 -2.45 1.24
CA HIS A 145 -12.29 -2.76 2.68
C HIS A 145 -12.09 -1.51 3.54
N LYS A 146 -11.19 -0.62 3.15
CA LYS A 146 -10.93 0.64 3.84
C LYS A 146 -12.19 1.51 3.92
N LEU A 147 -12.92 1.68 2.82
CA LEU A 147 -14.13 2.50 2.75
C LEU A 147 -15.35 1.85 3.39
N ALA A 148 -15.35 0.51 3.51
CA ALA A 148 -16.41 -0.23 4.19
C ALA A 148 -16.27 -0.22 5.73
N SER A 149 -15.10 0.17 6.27
CA SER A 149 -14.89 0.29 7.71
C SER A 149 -15.67 1.46 8.29
N TYR A 150 -16.33 1.22 9.44
CA TYR A 150 -17.08 2.25 10.17
C TYR A 150 -16.21 3.38 10.72
N GLU A 151 -14.90 3.12 10.87
CA GLU A 151 -13.96 4.05 11.49
C GLU A 151 -13.17 4.87 10.45
N TYR A 152 -13.50 4.73 9.17
CA TYR A 152 -12.95 5.58 8.12
C TYR A 152 -13.45 7.03 8.27
N PRO A 153 -12.56 8.05 8.20
CA PRO A 153 -11.14 7.97 7.91
C PRO A 153 -10.25 7.64 9.13
N ASN A 154 -9.36 6.68 8.96
CA ASN A 154 -8.52 6.12 10.02
C ASN A 154 -7.31 6.97 10.45
N PHE A 155 -7.15 8.20 9.98
CA PHE A 155 -6.04 9.07 10.41
C PHE A 155 -6.40 9.96 11.63
N CYS A 156 -7.67 10.01 12.00
CA CYS A 156 -8.16 10.77 13.17
C CYS A 156 -8.42 9.84 14.37
N TYR A 157 -8.64 10.43 15.55
CA TYR A 157 -9.12 9.75 16.76
C TYR A 157 -8.31 8.52 17.20
N GLN A 158 -7.03 8.45 16.81
CA GLN A 158 -6.17 7.28 17.05
C GLN A 158 -6.55 6.00 16.29
N ASN A 159 -7.45 6.09 15.30
CA ASN A 159 -7.94 4.97 14.49
C ASN A 159 -6.90 4.39 13.52
N PHE A 160 -5.69 4.95 13.47
CA PHE A 160 -4.64 4.51 12.54
C PHE A 160 -4.03 3.15 12.92
N ARG A 161 -4.30 2.65 14.12
CA ARG A 161 -3.79 1.36 14.64
C ARG A 161 -4.81 0.22 14.57
N GLN A 162 -5.95 0.48 13.97
CA GLN A 162 -7.11 -0.41 14.05
C GLN A 162 -6.90 -1.73 13.32
N GLN A 163 -7.45 -2.81 13.91
CA GLN A 163 -7.35 -4.15 13.36
C GLN A 163 -8.01 -4.25 11.98
N GLU A 164 -9.12 -3.53 11.76
CA GLU A 164 -9.81 -3.45 10.47
C GLU A 164 -8.92 -2.85 9.37
N LEU A 165 -8.17 -1.79 9.69
CA LEU A 165 -7.24 -1.20 8.75
C LEU A 165 -6.10 -2.17 8.41
N ARG A 166 -5.54 -2.86 9.41
CA ARG A 166 -4.48 -3.86 9.18
C ARG A 166 -4.99 -5.04 8.36
N ALA A 167 -6.24 -5.48 8.58
CA ALA A 167 -6.90 -6.48 7.75
C ALA A 167 -7.12 -5.98 6.31
N ALA A 168 -7.50 -4.70 6.14
CA ALA A 168 -7.60 -4.08 4.82
C ALA A 168 -6.23 -4.09 4.12
N MET A 169 -5.15 -3.67 4.80
CA MET A 169 -3.78 -3.71 4.27
C MET A 169 -3.37 -5.12 3.84
N LEU A 170 -3.64 -6.14 4.67
CA LEU A 170 -3.39 -7.54 4.35
C LEU A 170 -4.15 -7.99 3.09
N SER A 171 -5.45 -7.70 3.02
CA SER A 171 -6.27 -8.01 1.84
C SER A 171 -5.80 -7.26 0.59
N GLY A 172 -5.21 -6.07 0.77
CA GLY A 172 -4.57 -5.28 -0.28
C GLY A 172 -3.42 -5.99 -0.97
N SER A 173 -2.85 -7.03 -0.36
CA SER A 173 -1.87 -7.93 -1.01
C SER A 173 -2.45 -8.57 -2.27
N GLY A 174 -3.78 -8.73 -2.34
CA GLY A 174 -4.52 -9.32 -3.46
C GLY A 174 -4.01 -10.71 -3.87
N LEU A 175 -3.38 -11.41 -2.92
CA LEU A 175 -3.02 -12.82 -3.03
C LEU A 175 -4.30 -13.64 -2.90
N ASP A 176 -4.45 -14.65 -3.73
CA ASP A 176 -5.56 -15.58 -3.55
C ASP A 176 -5.37 -16.42 -2.27
N PRO A 177 -6.44 -17.01 -1.71
CA PRO A 177 -6.36 -17.72 -0.43
C PRO A 177 -5.33 -18.85 -0.43
N ALA A 178 -5.20 -19.59 -1.53
CA ALA A 178 -4.28 -20.72 -1.61
C ALA A 178 -2.82 -20.25 -1.67
N LEU A 179 -2.52 -19.18 -2.40
CA LEU A 179 -1.20 -18.56 -2.41
C LEU A 179 -0.85 -17.98 -1.04
N GLN A 180 -1.81 -17.35 -0.36
CA GLN A 180 -1.63 -16.89 1.01
C GLN A 180 -1.29 -18.04 1.96
N THR A 181 -2.01 -19.17 1.89
CA THR A 181 -1.70 -20.37 2.66
C THR A 181 -0.31 -20.91 2.33
N LEU A 182 0.06 -20.99 1.04
CA LEU A 182 1.38 -21.46 0.61
C LEU A 182 2.52 -20.61 1.19
N LEU A 183 2.36 -19.28 1.19
CA LEU A 183 3.39 -18.38 1.71
C LEU A 183 3.52 -18.49 3.24
N LEU A 184 2.40 -18.60 3.97
CA LEU A 184 2.37 -18.67 5.43
C LEU A 184 2.66 -20.05 6.03
N ASP A 185 2.73 -21.10 5.21
CA ASP A 185 3.00 -22.46 5.67
C ASP A 185 4.48 -22.66 6.02
N ASN A 186 4.81 -22.69 7.31
CA ASN A 186 6.18 -22.80 7.79
C ASN A 186 6.61 -24.24 8.13
N GLU A 187 5.71 -25.21 8.04
CA GLU A 187 5.96 -26.59 8.48
C GLU A 187 6.11 -27.58 7.30
N THR A 188 5.67 -27.19 6.10
CA THR A 188 5.60 -28.11 4.96
C THR A 188 6.95 -28.69 4.53
N ALA A 189 8.07 -27.99 4.73
CA ALA A 189 9.40 -28.52 4.43
C ALA A 189 9.79 -29.75 5.27
N ALA A 190 9.17 -29.94 6.44
CA ALA A 190 9.43 -31.07 7.34
C ALA A 190 8.62 -32.34 6.98
N LYS A 191 7.63 -32.22 6.08
CA LYS A 191 6.76 -33.34 5.70
C LYS A 191 7.49 -34.31 4.76
N ALA A 192 7.27 -35.61 4.95
CA ALA A 192 7.95 -36.65 4.17
C ALA A 192 7.60 -36.61 2.66
N ASP A 193 6.41 -36.12 2.32
CA ASP A 193 5.90 -35.98 0.96
C ASP A 193 6.10 -34.57 0.37
N PHE A 194 6.89 -33.71 1.03
CA PHE A 194 7.12 -32.31 0.63
C PHE A 194 7.42 -32.17 -0.87
N PHE A 195 8.45 -32.85 -1.38
CA PHE A 195 8.86 -32.72 -2.78
C PHE A 195 7.82 -33.23 -3.78
N LYS A 196 7.00 -34.21 -3.39
CA LYS A 196 5.91 -34.70 -4.22
C LYS A 196 4.83 -33.64 -4.36
N THR A 197 4.45 -33.02 -3.25
CA THR A 197 3.40 -31.99 -3.21
C THR A 197 3.87 -30.66 -3.79
N ALA A 198 5.09 -30.25 -3.46
CA ALA A 198 5.68 -28.95 -3.83
C ALA A 198 6.27 -28.92 -5.25
N TYR A 199 6.75 -30.04 -5.78
CA TYR A 199 7.49 -30.09 -7.05
C TYR A 199 7.11 -31.28 -7.95
N GLY A 200 6.12 -32.09 -7.56
CA GLY A 200 5.68 -33.25 -8.35
C GLY A 200 6.68 -34.42 -8.38
N ILE A 201 7.69 -34.44 -7.50
CA ILE A 201 8.74 -35.48 -7.51
C ILE A 201 8.41 -36.58 -6.52
N ALA A 202 8.18 -37.78 -7.04
CA ALA A 202 7.97 -38.98 -6.24
C ALA A 202 9.31 -39.56 -5.70
N GLY A 203 9.23 -40.32 -4.61
CA GLY A 203 10.39 -40.96 -3.97
C GLY A 203 10.47 -40.62 -2.48
N SER A 204 11.48 -41.14 -1.79
CA SER A 204 11.79 -40.69 -0.42
C SER A 204 12.31 -39.24 -0.43
N ALA A 205 12.20 -38.53 0.70
CA ALA A 205 12.62 -37.13 0.78
C ALA A 205 14.10 -36.91 0.38
N THR A 206 14.99 -37.86 0.68
CA THR A 206 16.41 -37.81 0.32
C THR A 206 16.63 -38.04 -1.17
N GLU A 207 15.98 -39.03 -1.77
CA GLU A 207 16.05 -39.30 -3.21
C GLU A 207 15.47 -38.14 -4.02
N ALA A 208 14.33 -37.61 -3.59
CA ALA A 208 13.66 -36.49 -4.22
C ALA A 208 14.51 -35.22 -4.15
N LEU A 209 15.17 -34.94 -3.01
CA LEU A 209 16.10 -33.82 -2.87
C LEU A 209 17.27 -33.93 -3.86
N VAL A 210 17.86 -35.12 -4.01
CA VAL A 210 18.94 -35.35 -4.98
C VAL A 210 18.44 -35.16 -6.41
N ALA A 211 17.24 -35.67 -6.73
CA ALA A 211 16.65 -35.54 -8.06
C ALA A 211 16.39 -34.07 -8.42
N ILE A 212 15.68 -33.32 -7.56
CA ILE A 212 15.33 -31.91 -7.81
C ILE A 212 16.55 -30.99 -7.81
N SER A 213 17.67 -31.39 -7.20
CA SER A 213 18.92 -30.62 -7.26
C SER A 213 19.51 -30.55 -8.68
N ASN A 214 19.10 -31.41 -9.60
CA ASN A 214 19.45 -31.28 -11.01
C ASN A 214 18.83 -30.00 -11.60
N VAL A 215 19.67 -29.10 -12.11
CA VAL A 215 19.24 -27.78 -12.61
C VAL A 215 18.21 -27.89 -13.75
N ALA A 216 18.37 -28.84 -14.67
CA ALA A 216 17.44 -29.03 -15.77
C ALA A 216 16.07 -29.51 -15.28
N LEU A 217 16.05 -30.44 -14.31
CA LEU A 217 14.81 -30.90 -13.69
C LEU A 217 14.14 -29.79 -12.88
N PHE A 218 14.90 -29.05 -12.05
CA PHE A 218 14.38 -27.95 -11.26
C PHE A 218 13.69 -26.90 -12.13
N ARG A 219 14.37 -26.47 -13.21
CA ARG A 219 13.81 -25.52 -14.17
C ARG A 219 12.56 -26.05 -14.86
N HIS A 220 12.55 -27.31 -15.27
CA HIS A 220 11.38 -27.94 -15.87
C HIS A 220 10.18 -27.96 -14.92
N GLN A 221 10.38 -28.31 -13.65
CA GLN A 221 9.29 -28.37 -12.66
C GLN A 221 8.78 -26.99 -12.25
N THR A 222 9.64 -25.98 -12.23
CA THR A 222 9.29 -24.62 -11.80
C THR A 222 8.85 -23.71 -12.94
N GLY A 223 9.16 -24.07 -14.19
CA GLY A 223 8.90 -23.23 -15.37
C GLY A 223 9.93 -22.12 -15.58
N LEU A 224 11.04 -22.11 -14.83
CA LEU A 224 12.05 -21.04 -14.90
C LEU A 224 12.93 -21.14 -16.14
N SER A 225 13.18 -20.00 -16.79
CA SER A 225 14.23 -19.89 -17.81
C SER A 225 15.63 -19.99 -17.17
N GLU A 226 16.67 -20.03 -18.00
CA GLU A 226 18.05 -20.09 -17.51
C GLU A 226 18.44 -18.79 -16.81
N GLN A 227 18.03 -17.67 -17.41
CA GLN A 227 18.26 -16.35 -16.86
C GLN A 227 17.49 -16.16 -15.55
N ASP A 228 16.23 -16.61 -15.49
CA ASP A 228 15.43 -16.51 -14.26
C ASP A 228 16.09 -17.25 -13.09
N LEU A 229 16.70 -18.42 -13.36
CA LEU A 229 17.44 -19.15 -12.34
C LEU A 229 18.67 -18.38 -11.85
N TYR A 230 19.41 -17.73 -12.75
CA TYR A 230 20.57 -16.93 -12.38
C TYR A 230 20.19 -15.68 -11.58
N ASP A 231 19.12 -15.01 -11.98
CA ASP A 231 18.57 -13.85 -11.29
C ASP A 231 18.03 -14.25 -9.91
N LEU A 232 17.33 -15.39 -9.80
CA LEU A 232 16.84 -15.96 -8.54
C LEU A 232 17.97 -16.28 -7.55
N LEU A 233 19.11 -16.75 -8.05
CA LEU A 233 20.28 -17.08 -7.23
C LEU A 233 21.24 -15.88 -7.06
N ALA A 234 20.94 -14.74 -7.69
CA ALA A 234 21.83 -13.56 -7.77
C ALA A 234 23.26 -13.92 -8.21
N ILE A 235 23.37 -14.72 -9.29
CA ILE A 235 24.65 -15.16 -9.87
C ILE A 235 24.71 -14.88 -11.37
N LYS A 236 25.92 -14.90 -11.92
CA LYS A 236 26.21 -14.83 -13.36
C LYS A 236 27.32 -15.80 -13.73
N LYS A 237 27.39 -16.18 -15.01
CA LYS A 237 28.51 -16.95 -15.55
C LYS A 237 29.83 -16.17 -15.42
N THR A 238 30.92 -16.85 -15.09
CA THR A 238 32.27 -16.27 -15.09
C THR A 238 32.98 -16.58 -16.39
N ASP A 239 33.58 -15.55 -17.01
CA ASP A 239 34.33 -15.67 -18.27
C ASP A 239 35.76 -16.24 -18.07
N ASP A 240 36.18 -16.46 -16.82
CA ASP A 240 37.60 -16.63 -16.43
C ASP A 240 38.11 -18.09 -16.33
N GLY A 241 37.37 -19.10 -16.80
CA GLY A 241 37.86 -20.50 -16.80
C GLY A 241 38.22 -21.10 -15.41
N LYS A 242 37.74 -20.50 -14.31
CA LYS A 242 37.94 -20.98 -12.93
C LYS A 242 37.06 -22.20 -12.61
N LYS A 243 37.44 -22.96 -11.56
CA LYS A 243 36.75 -24.20 -11.09
C LYS A 243 35.26 -24.04 -10.72
N THR A 244 34.77 -22.81 -10.54
CA THR A 244 33.35 -22.50 -10.37
C THR A 244 32.95 -21.54 -11.49
N GLY A 245 32.17 -22.02 -12.47
CA GLY A 245 31.74 -21.24 -13.63
C GLY A 245 30.73 -20.13 -13.34
N PHE A 246 30.55 -19.74 -12.06
CA PHE A 246 29.59 -18.74 -11.60
C PHE A 246 30.18 -17.82 -10.54
N SER A 247 29.76 -16.55 -10.53
CA SER A 247 30.04 -15.54 -9.48
C SER A 247 28.78 -14.75 -9.11
N THR A 248 28.76 -14.09 -7.95
CA THR A 248 27.61 -13.28 -7.52
C THR A 248 27.45 -12.02 -8.37
N THR A 249 26.20 -11.59 -8.61
CA THR A 249 25.89 -10.30 -9.25
C THR A 249 25.80 -9.15 -8.25
N VAL A 250 25.88 -9.46 -6.95
CA VAL A 250 25.72 -8.48 -5.87
C VAL A 250 26.86 -7.48 -5.85
N LYS A 251 26.52 -6.20 -5.71
CA LYS A 251 27.45 -5.09 -5.48
C LYS A 251 27.11 -4.41 -4.16
N ARG A 252 28.13 -3.88 -3.49
CA ARG A 252 28.01 -3.13 -2.25
C ARG A 252 28.37 -1.67 -2.48
N SER A 253 27.64 -0.78 -1.84
CA SER A 253 27.88 0.66 -1.82
C SER A 253 29.32 0.99 -1.41
N GLU A 254 29.90 1.96 -2.11
CA GLU A 254 31.22 2.50 -1.77
C GLU A 254 31.17 3.61 -0.71
N HIS A 255 29.97 3.94 -0.19
CA HIS A 255 29.76 4.87 0.92
C HIS A 255 29.81 4.18 2.30
N LEU A 256 30.20 2.91 2.33
CA LEU A 256 30.41 2.15 3.55
C LEU A 256 31.92 1.90 3.78
N PRO A 257 32.35 1.69 5.04
CA PRO A 257 33.70 1.23 5.35
C PRO A 257 34.05 -0.07 4.63
N ALA A 258 35.35 -0.40 4.57
CA ALA A 258 35.83 -1.65 3.99
C ALA A 258 35.04 -2.85 4.53
N ALA A 259 34.60 -3.73 3.63
CA ALA A 259 33.74 -4.84 3.99
C ALA A 259 34.46 -5.81 4.95
N THR A 260 33.73 -6.26 5.97
CA THR A 260 34.10 -7.41 6.80
C THR A 260 33.65 -8.70 6.11
N GLN A 261 33.98 -9.86 6.71
CA GLN A 261 33.61 -11.16 6.15
C GLN A 261 32.09 -11.39 6.06
N THR A 262 31.30 -10.82 6.97
CA THR A 262 29.84 -10.99 7.04
C THR A 262 29.07 -10.06 6.11
N ASP A 263 29.69 -8.93 5.74
CA ASP A 263 29.04 -7.84 5.02
C ASP A 263 29.63 -7.68 3.61
N ALA A 264 30.38 -8.68 3.15
CA ALA A 264 30.88 -8.75 1.79
C ALA A 264 29.72 -8.96 0.80
N ALA A 265 29.87 -8.43 -0.41
CA ALA A 265 28.89 -8.63 -1.46
C ALA A 265 28.76 -10.13 -1.79
N ALA A 266 27.60 -10.70 -1.51
CA ALA A 266 27.31 -12.12 -1.72
C ALA A 266 25.79 -12.36 -1.86
N SER A 267 25.42 -13.41 -2.57
CA SER A 267 24.01 -13.73 -2.86
C SER A 267 23.14 -13.97 -1.62
N HIS A 268 23.70 -14.49 -0.52
CA HIS A 268 22.96 -14.66 0.73
C HIS A 268 22.75 -13.35 1.50
N VAL A 269 23.51 -12.29 1.19
CA VAL A 269 23.39 -10.97 1.82
C VAL A 269 22.33 -10.13 1.10
N TYR A 270 22.22 -10.26 -0.23
CA TYR A 270 21.28 -9.51 -1.06
C TYR A 270 20.92 -10.26 -2.35
N GLY A 271 19.69 -10.06 -2.85
CA GLY A 271 19.23 -10.56 -4.15
C GLY A 271 18.73 -12.01 -4.11
N ALA A 272 19.33 -12.83 -3.24
CA ALA A 272 18.90 -14.19 -2.92
C ALA A 272 18.95 -14.42 -1.39
N SER A 273 18.76 -13.38 -0.59
CA SER A 273 18.94 -13.46 0.86
C SER A 273 17.86 -14.32 1.53
N PHE A 274 16.60 -14.18 1.11
CA PHE A 274 15.47 -14.94 1.63
C PHE A 274 15.66 -16.45 1.42
N ILE A 275 15.97 -16.88 0.19
CA ILE A 275 16.12 -18.31 -0.12
C ILE A 275 17.27 -18.95 0.66
N ASN A 276 18.30 -18.17 0.96
CA ASN A 276 19.48 -18.58 1.71
C ASN A 276 19.37 -18.33 3.23
N ASN A 277 18.20 -17.94 3.75
CA ASN A 277 18.01 -17.62 5.17
C ASN A 277 18.99 -16.56 5.71
N ALA A 278 19.36 -15.60 4.87
CA ALA A 278 20.42 -14.62 5.13
C ALA A 278 21.75 -15.24 5.63
N SER A 279 22.03 -16.50 5.27
CA SER A 279 23.10 -17.30 5.85
C SER A 279 24.05 -17.85 4.78
N SER A 280 25.31 -18.03 5.17
CA SER A 280 26.36 -18.65 4.34
C SER A 280 26.48 -20.16 4.66
N PRO A 281 26.83 -21.03 3.69
CA PRO A 281 27.06 -20.73 2.27
C PRO A 281 25.75 -20.60 1.47
N ALA A 282 25.75 -19.73 0.46
CA ALA A 282 24.61 -19.57 -0.44
C ALA A 282 24.45 -20.79 -1.38
N ILE A 283 23.23 -21.01 -1.86
CA ILE A 283 22.92 -21.95 -2.95
C ILE A 283 23.79 -21.59 -4.16
N ALA A 284 24.47 -22.60 -4.71
CA ALA A 284 25.38 -22.43 -5.84
C ALA A 284 25.18 -23.53 -6.89
N ILE A 285 25.55 -23.24 -8.13
CA ILE A 285 25.53 -24.21 -9.23
C ILE A 285 26.92 -24.82 -9.38
N LYS A 286 26.99 -26.16 -9.33
CA LYS A 286 28.18 -26.95 -9.64
C LYS A 286 28.01 -27.62 -11.01
N GLY A 287 29.02 -27.48 -11.87
CA GLY A 287 29.04 -28.04 -13.23
C GLY A 287 29.67 -27.06 -14.22
N SER A 288 29.90 -27.51 -15.46
CA SER A 288 30.36 -26.61 -16.54
C SER A 288 29.24 -25.63 -16.90
N ALA A 289 29.59 -24.35 -17.09
CA ALA A 289 28.64 -23.30 -17.52
C ALA A 289 28.12 -23.53 -18.96
N ASP A 290 28.84 -24.34 -19.75
CA ASP A 290 28.58 -24.61 -21.18
C ASP A 290 27.75 -25.87 -21.42
N SER A 291 27.36 -26.60 -20.36
CA SER A 291 26.53 -27.80 -20.48
C SER A 291 25.48 -27.81 -19.38
N ALA A 292 24.24 -27.47 -19.73
CA ALA A 292 23.09 -27.52 -18.83
C ALA A 292 22.82 -28.97 -18.35
N SER A 293 23.13 -29.96 -19.18
CA SER A 293 23.07 -31.39 -18.83
C SER A 293 24.21 -31.74 -17.86
N GLY A 294 23.89 -31.82 -16.57
CA GLY A 294 24.83 -32.22 -15.52
C GLY A 294 25.10 -31.16 -14.45
N GLN A 295 24.52 -29.96 -14.57
CA GLN A 295 24.56 -28.94 -13.51
C GLN A 295 23.70 -29.37 -12.31
N GLN A 296 24.25 -29.16 -11.11
CA GLN A 296 23.62 -29.50 -9.84
C GLN A 296 23.60 -28.28 -8.92
N LEU A 297 22.47 -28.05 -8.26
CA LEU A 297 22.37 -27.14 -7.14
C LEU A 297 23.08 -27.75 -5.92
N THR A 298 23.84 -26.91 -5.22
CA THR A 298 24.62 -27.28 -4.05
C THR A 298 24.32 -26.32 -2.91
N ASN A 299 24.64 -26.71 -1.67
CA ASN A 299 24.24 -26.02 -0.44
C ASN A 299 22.71 -25.92 -0.29
N VAL A 300 21.99 -26.95 -0.73
CA VAL A 300 20.53 -27.02 -0.69
C VAL A 300 20.03 -27.96 0.40
N SER A 301 18.82 -27.71 0.88
CA SER A 301 18.06 -28.55 1.81
C SER A 301 16.56 -28.42 1.50
N ALA A 302 15.71 -29.21 2.16
CA ALA A 302 14.26 -29.07 2.03
C ALA A 302 13.78 -27.64 2.35
N SER A 303 14.33 -27.01 3.39
CA SER A 303 14.01 -25.61 3.74
C SER A 303 14.42 -24.61 2.65
N HIS A 304 15.55 -24.83 1.97
CA HIS A 304 15.92 -24.00 0.81
C HIS A 304 14.89 -24.13 -0.32
N PHE A 305 14.45 -25.36 -0.62
CA PHE A 305 13.42 -25.59 -1.64
C PHE A 305 12.04 -25.04 -1.24
N ASP A 306 11.70 -24.99 0.04
CA ASP A 306 10.47 -24.32 0.48
C ASP A 306 10.54 -22.80 0.26
N ARG A 307 11.64 -22.16 0.64
CA ARG A 307 11.84 -20.72 0.40
C ARG A 307 11.93 -20.39 -1.09
N LEU A 308 12.59 -21.23 -1.89
CA LEU A 308 12.62 -21.12 -3.36
C LEU A 308 11.19 -21.15 -3.92
N ARG A 309 10.38 -22.12 -3.50
CA ARG A 309 8.98 -22.24 -3.93
C ARG A 309 8.22 -20.96 -3.61
N LYS A 310 8.26 -20.49 -2.36
CA LYS A 310 7.56 -19.27 -1.92
C LYS A 310 8.01 -18.04 -2.71
N LEU A 311 9.31 -17.85 -2.90
CA LEU A 311 9.84 -16.70 -3.62
C LEU A 311 9.47 -16.74 -5.12
N ILE A 312 9.51 -17.91 -5.76
CA ILE A 312 9.11 -18.09 -7.16
C ILE A 312 7.63 -17.75 -7.36
N HIS A 313 6.75 -18.24 -6.48
CA HIS A 313 5.32 -17.96 -6.58
C HIS A 313 5.03 -16.46 -6.34
N LEU A 314 5.68 -15.86 -5.34
CA LEU A 314 5.53 -14.44 -5.08
C LEU A 314 6.08 -13.58 -6.21
N GLN A 315 7.21 -13.96 -6.80
CA GLN A 315 7.80 -13.27 -7.94
C GLN A 315 6.89 -13.33 -9.17
N HIS A 316 6.36 -14.51 -9.48
CA HIS A 316 5.39 -14.67 -10.56
C HIS A 316 4.14 -13.80 -10.35
N PHE A 317 3.63 -13.77 -9.12
CA PHE A 317 2.47 -12.95 -8.76
C PHE A 317 2.72 -11.44 -8.84
N LEU A 318 3.88 -10.97 -8.38
CA LEU A 318 4.22 -9.54 -8.37
C LEU A 318 4.72 -9.03 -9.73
N GLY A 319 5.28 -9.91 -10.57
CA GLY A 319 5.89 -9.53 -11.85
C GLY A 319 7.13 -8.65 -11.71
N LEU A 320 7.84 -8.74 -10.58
CA LEU A 320 9.05 -7.96 -10.29
C LEU A 320 10.32 -8.80 -10.49
N PRO A 321 11.51 -8.18 -10.65
CA PRO A 321 12.77 -8.91 -10.61
C PRO A 321 12.98 -9.66 -9.28
N PHE A 322 13.61 -10.83 -9.30
CA PHE A 322 13.85 -11.64 -8.10
C PHE A 322 14.54 -10.85 -6.98
N ALA A 323 15.57 -10.07 -7.31
CA ALA A 323 16.27 -9.25 -6.33
C ALA A 323 15.39 -8.18 -5.67
N ASP A 324 14.42 -7.63 -6.40
CA ASP A 324 13.46 -6.66 -5.86
C ASP A 324 12.43 -7.34 -4.95
N VAL A 325 11.97 -8.56 -5.30
CA VAL A 325 11.08 -9.37 -4.44
C VAL A 325 11.81 -9.78 -3.17
N ASP A 326 13.06 -10.24 -3.29
CA ASP A 326 13.94 -10.55 -2.15
C ASP A 326 14.11 -9.34 -1.24
N THR A 327 14.39 -8.17 -1.81
CA THR A 327 14.52 -6.91 -1.07
C THR A 327 13.22 -6.56 -0.33
N LEU A 328 12.07 -6.67 -1.00
CA LEU A 328 10.76 -6.39 -0.41
C LEU A 328 10.50 -7.31 0.78
N VAL A 329 10.62 -8.62 0.59
CA VAL A 329 10.38 -9.64 1.62
C VAL A 329 11.35 -9.45 2.78
N MET A 330 12.66 -9.40 2.52
CA MET A 330 13.65 -9.28 3.58
C MET A 330 13.55 -7.96 4.34
N SER A 331 13.13 -6.87 3.69
CA SER A 331 12.89 -5.60 4.41
C SER A 331 11.73 -5.69 5.39
N ALA A 332 10.63 -6.37 5.00
CA ALA A 332 9.51 -6.61 5.89
C ALA A 332 9.89 -7.56 7.04
N LEU A 333 10.54 -8.68 6.75
CA LEU A 333 10.97 -9.65 7.78
C LEU A 333 11.94 -9.03 8.79
N ARG A 334 12.89 -8.20 8.34
CA ARG A 334 13.78 -7.46 9.24
C ARG A 334 13.04 -6.44 10.09
N ALA A 335 12.01 -5.78 9.55
CA ALA A 335 11.17 -4.87 10.32
C ALA A 335 10.29 -5.60 11.35
N GLU A 336 9.96 -6.87 11.11
CA GLU A 336 9.36 -7.77 12.12
C GLU A 336 10.37 -8.25 13.19
N GLY A 337 11.66 -7.93 13.04
CA GLY A 337 12.73 -8.36 13.94
C GLY A 337 13.33 -9.73 13.60
N GLN A 338 12.97 -10.33 12.46
CA GLN A 338 13.56 -11.59 12.03
C GLN A 338 14.97 -11.37 11.48
N SER A 339 15.94 -12.07 12.08
CA SER A 339 17.36 -12.02 11.71
C SER A 339 17.92 -13.39 11.30
N ASN A 340 17.33 -14.46 11.84
CA ASN A 340 17.63 -15.85 11.53
C ASN A 340 16.30 -16.61 11.40
N ASP A 341 16.33 -17.73 10.68
CA ASP A 341 15.15 -18.58 10.44
C ASP A 341 13.96 -17.79 9.85
N VAL A 342 14.24 -17.06 8.79
CA VAL A 342 13.30 -16.13 8.18
C VAL A 342 12.14 -16.89 7.53
N HIS A 343 10.92 -16.44 7.83
CA HIS A 343 9.68 -17.03 7.33
C HIS A 343 8.58 -15.97 7.18
N PHE A 344 7.67 -16.16 6.23
CA PHE A 344 6.55 -15.23 6.06
C PHE A 344 5.64 -15.23 7.28
N THR A 345 5.08 -14.06 7.58
CA THR A 345 4.01 -13.86 8.55
C THR A 345 2.88 -13.06 7.93
N ALA A 346 1.76 -12.90 8.65
CA ALA A 346 0.69 -12.01 8.23
C ALA A 346 1.18 -10.55 8.06
N ASN A 347 2.17 -10.12 8.85
CA ASN A 347 2.77 -8.79 8.73
C ASN A 347 3.59 -8.64 7.45
N THR A 348 4.27 -9.71 7.01
CA THR A 348 5.00 -9.71 5.74
C THR A 348 4.03 -9.50 4.57
N LEU A 349 2.89 -10.19 4.61
CA LEU A 349 1.84 -10.05 3.60
C LEU A 349 1.14 -8.68 3.68
N ARG A 350 0.99 -8.12 4.88
CA ARG A 350 0.50 -6.74 5.09
C ARG A 350 1.43 -5.72 4.43
N ALA A 351 2.74 -5.86 4.60
CA ALA A 351 3.73 -5.02 3.95
C ALA A 351 3.66 -5.13 2.41
N ILE A 352 3.48 -6.34 1.88
CA ILE A 352 3.26 -6.57 0.43
C ILE A 352 1.98 -5.86 -0.04
N GLY A 353 0.90 -5.90 0.74
CA GLY A 353 -0.34 -5.20 0.40
C GLY A 353 -0.19 -3.68 0.34
N VAL A 354 0.47 -3.08 1.32
CA VAL A 354 0.80 -1.65 1.29
C VAL A 354 1.72 -1.31 0.11
N PHE A 355 2.75 -2.14 -0.14
CA PHE A 355 3.62 -1.98 -1.30
C PHE A 355 2.85 -1.98 -2.61
N ARG A 356 1.97 -2.96 -2.85
CA ARG A 356 1.19 -3.05 -4.09
C ARG A 356 0.30 -1.83 -4.29
N TYR A 357 -0.32 -1.35 -3.22
CA TYR A 357 -1.11 -0.12 -3.24
C TYR A 357 -0.25 1.07 -3.67
N LEU A 358 0.88 1.29 -3.00
CA LEU A 358 1.78 2.41 -3.29
C LEU A 358 2.45 2.30 -4.67
N HIS A 359 2.76 1.07 -5.11
CA HIS A 359 3.30 0.81 -6.44
C HIS A 359 2.28 1.17 -7.52
N ARG A 360 1.00 0.81 -7.34
CA ARG A 360 -0.07 1.16 -8.28
C ARG A 360 -0.28 2.67 -8.36
N GLU A 361 -0.52 3.30 -7.22
CA GLU A 361 -0.97 4.70 -7.11
C GLU A 361 0.18 5.71 -7.24
N PHE A 362 1.34 5.41 -6.66
CA PHE A 362 2.47 6.35 -6.56
C PHE A 362 3.74 5.88 -7.29
N LYS A 363 3.74 4.70 -7.92
CA LYS A 363 4.88 4.12 -8.65
C LYS A 363 6.12 3.89 -7.78
N VAL A 364 5.92 3.56 -6.51
CA VAL A 364 7.00 3.18 -5.58
C VAL A 364 7.72 1.92 -6.05
N THR A 365 9.04 1.94 -6.09
CA THR A 365 9.85 0.73 -6.36
C THR A 365 10.05 -0.09 -5.10
N ALA A 366 10.34 -1.39 -5.23
CA ALA A 366 10.59 -2.27 -4.08
C ALA A 366 11.71 -1.73 -3.17
N ARG A 367 12.78 -1.19 -3.76
CA ARG A 367 13.90 -0.58 -3.04
C ARG A 367 13.52 0.70 -2.29
N GLN A 368 12.66 1.55 -2.87
CA GLN A 368 12.15 2.75 -2.21
C GLN A 368 11.21 2.39 -1.04
N PHE A 369 10.37 1.37 -1.21
CA PHE A 369 9.51 0.88 -0.14
C PHE A 369 10.30 0.22 0.98
N ALA A 370 11.31 -0.59 0.65
CA ALA A 370 12.22 -1.18 1.63
C ALA A 370 12.92 -0.14 2.50
N ALA A 371 13.28 1.01 1.92
CA ALA A 371 13.85 2.15 2.66
C ALA A 371 12.86 2.81 3.64
N LEU A 372 11.55 2.69 3.39
CA LEU A 372 10.52 3.09 4.35
C LEU A 372 10.42 2.10 5.52
N LEU A 373 10.64 0.79 5.27
CA LEU A 373 10.54 -0.25 6.29
C LEU A 373 11.81 -0.45 7.13
N GLY A 374 12.93 0.16 6.77
CA GLY A 374 14.19 -0.07 7.47
C GLY A 374 15.37 0.71 6.88
N SER A 375 16.58 0.19 7.06
CA SER A 375 17.79 0.80 6.52
C SER A 375 17.75 0.89 4.99
N LEU A 376 18.29 1.99 4.45
CA LEU A 376 18.44 2.17 3.01
C LEU A 376 19.19 0.97 2.38
N PRO A 377 18.72 0.43 1.23
CA PRO A 377 19.44 -0.63 0.55
C PRO A 377 20.84 -0.18 0.13
N VAL A 378 21.86 -0.81 0.71
CA VAL A 378 23.29 -0.57 0.43
C VAL A 378 23.88 -1.55 -0.56
N TYR A 379 23.09 -2.53 -0.98
CA TYR A 379 23.45 -3.51 -1.99
C TYR A 379 22.55 -3.33 -3.22
N SER A 380 23.03 -3.81 -4.35
CA SER A 380 22.26 -3.98 -5.58
C SER A 380 22.64 -5.28 -6.26
N ALA A 381 21.81 -5.73 -7.19
CA ALA A 381 22.11 -6.81 -8.11
C ALA A 381 22.33 -6.24 -9.53
N ASP A 382 23.06 -7.00 -10.33
CA ASP A 382 23.28 -6.77 -11.76
C ASP A 382 23.99 -5.44 -12.08
N GLN A 383 23.51 -4.72 -13.10
CA GLN A 383 24.12 -3.47 -13.56
C GLN A 383 23.63 -2.24 -12.77
N SER A 384 22.65 -2.39 -11.87
CA SER A 384 22.09 -1.28 -11.11
C SER A 384 23.03 -0.79 -10.00
N ALA A 385 23.05 0.51 -9.75
CA ALA A 385 23.71 1.09 -8.58
C ALA A 385 22.88 0.83 -7.30
N PRO A 386 23.54 0.63 -6.13
CA PRO A 386 22.87 0.63 -4.84
C PRO A 386 22.01 1.88 -4.62
N THR A 387 20.91 1.75 -3.89
CA THR A 387 19.98 2.89 -3.64
C THR A 387 20.67 4.02 -2.89
N LEU A 388 21.53 3.67 -1.92
CA LEU A 388 22.34 4.65 -1.20
C LEU A 388 23.22 5.48 -2.14
N ASP A 389 23.88 4.83 -3.10
CA ASP A 389 24.75 5.46 -4.08
C ASP A 389 23.95 6.32 -5.06
N ALA A 390 22.74 5.93 -5.42
CA ALA A 390 21.88 6.75 -6.27
C ALA A 390 21.44 8.05 -5.58
N ILE A 391 21.20 8.01 -4.26
CA ILE A 391 20.84 9.19 -3.46
C ILE A 391 22.05 10.11 -3.25
N LEU A 392 23.22 9.53 -2.97
CA LEU A 392 24.44 10.28 -2.71
C LEU A 392 25.17 10.71 -3.99
N GLY A 393 25.04 9.96 -5.08
CA GLY A 393 25.70 10.17 -6.37
C GLY A 393 25.31 11.46 -7.08
N ALA A 394 24.21 12.11 -6.66
CA ALA A 394 23.95 13.51 -6.98
C ALA A 394 25.12 14.43 -6.61
N GLN A 395 25.96 14.06 -5.62
CA GLN A 395 27.14 14.81 -5.17
C GLN A 395 28.28 14.81 -6.21
N ALA A 396 28.34 13.84 -7.13
CA ALA A 396 29.44 13.72 -8.09
C ALA A 396 29.17 14.41 -9.45
N ALA A 397 27.91 14.65 -9.81
CA ALA A 397 27.54 15.13 -11.15
C ALA A 397 27.69 16.66 -11.34
N ASN A 398 27.79 17.45 -10.27
CA ASN A 398 27.71 18.92 -10.33
C ASN A 398 28.98 19.67 -9.88
N SER A 399 30.05 18.96 -9.54
CA SER A 399 31.32 19.58 -9.15
C SER A 399 32.49 18.82 -9.76
N ASN A 400 33.25 19.50 -10.62
CA ASN A 400 34.53 19.06 -11.19
C ASN A 400 35.64 18.89 -10.13
N ASP A 401 35.27 18.79 -8.85
CA ASP A 401 36.16 18.80 -7.73
C ASP A 401 36.13 17.42 -7.08
N SER A 402 37.06 16.56 -7.53
CA SER A 402 37.33 15.25 -6.97
C SER A 402 37.80 15.28 -5.50
N SER A 403 37.88 16.48 -4.89
CA SER A 403 38.29 16.70 -3.51
C SER A 403 37.14 16.79 -2.51
N GLN A 404 35.86 16.82 -2.96
CA GLN A 404 34.74 16.69 -2.01
C GLN A 404 34.78 15.31 -1.36
N THR A 405 35.10 15.29 -0.07
CA THR A 405 35.28 14.07 0.72
C THR A 405 33.98 13.28 0.70
N ARG A 406 33.97 12.15 -0.01
CA ARG A 406 32.84 11.21 -0.06
C ARG A 406 32.28 10.98 1.34
N LEU A 407 30.97 11.15 1.52
CA LEU A 407 30.30 10.83 2.79
C LEU A 407 30.39 9.31 3.03
N ILE A 408 31.11 8.88 4.07
CA ILE A 408 31.24 7.46 4.47
C ILE A 408 30.46 7.21 5.76
N PHE A 409 29.57 6.23 5.81
CA PHE A 409 28.85 5.88 7.04
C PHE A 409 29.67 4.91 7.91
N ASP A 410 30.56 5.47 8.73
CA ASP A 410 31.52 4.78 9.60
C ASP A 410 31.15 4.79 11.09
N ASP A 411 29.93 5.23 11.42
CA ASP A 411 29.43 5.35 12.79
C ASP A 411 30.24 6.31 13.69
N ALA A 412 31.12 7.15 13.11
CA ALA A 412 31.86 8.16 13.85
C ALA A 412 30.93 9.25 14.41
N GLU A 413 31.20 9.71 15.63
CA GLU A 413 30.47 10.83 16.23
C GLU A 413 30.82 12.15 15.55
N PHE A 414 29.84 13.01 15.33
CA PHE A 414 30.04 14.33 14.73
C PHE A 414 29.28 15.43 15.46
N ASN A 415 29.88 16.61 15.56
CA ASN A 415 29.29 17.77 16.22
C ASN A 415 28.83 18.80 15.20
N LEU A 416 27.52 19.04 15.12
CA LEU A 416 26.90 19.99 14.18
C LEU A 416 27.41 21.43 14.31
N ASN A 417 28.10 21.76 15.40
CA ASN A 417 28.60 23.10 15.68
C ASN A 417 30.08 23.30 15.31
N ASN A 418 30.77 22.26 14.82
CA ASN A 418 32.14 22.38 14.32
C ASN A 418 32.20 22.25 12.78
N GLU A 419 33.32 22.65 12.19
CA GLU A 419 33.50 22.69 10.73
C GLU A 419 33.30 21.31 10.06
N ALA A 420 33.86 20.25 10.65
CA ALA A 420 33.72 18.88 10.12
C ALA A 420 32.26 18.37 10.16
N GLY A 421 31.52 18.70 11.22
CA GLY A 421 30.10 18.35 11.35
C GLY A 421 29.21 19.19 10.44
N GLN A 422 29.54 20.47 10.22
CA GLN A 422 28.86 21.31 9.22
C GLN A 422 29.09 20.80 7.79
N ALA A 423 30.28 20.32 7.46
CA ALA A 423 30.54 19.67 6.18
C ALA A 423 29.70 18.39 6.00
N THR A 424 29.63 17.56 7.05
CA THR A 424 28.78 16.35 7.06
C THR A 424 27.30 16.71 6.88
N LEU A 425 26.83 17.75 7.58
CA LEU A 425 25.48 18.26 7.46
C LEU A 425 25.18 18.76 6.04
N ALA A 426 26.08 19.56 5.45
CA ALA A 426 25.94 20.07 4.09
C ALA A 426 25.85 18.93 3.05
N GLN A 427 26.64 17.87 3.21
CA GLN A 427 26.57 16.68 2.36
C GLN A 427 25.22 15.97 2.47
N MET A 428 24.68 15.81 3.69
CA MET A 428 23.36 15.24 3.91
C MET A 428 22.24 16.12 3.34
N CYS A 429 22.31 17.44 3.55
CA CYS A 429 21.37 18.44 3.00
C CYS A 429 21.33 18.35 1.47
N TYR A 430 22.50 18.31 0.84
CA TYR A 430 22.61 18.20 -0.61
C TYR A 430 22.01 16.88 -1.12
N ALA A 431 22.37 15.74 -0.51
CA ALA A 431 21.88 14.42 -0.94
C ALA A 431 20.36 14.27 -0.80
N LEU A 432 19.78 14.85 0.25
CA LEU A 432 18.34 14.79 0.50
C LEU A 432 17.58 15.98 -0.12
N ASN A 433 18.28 16.95 -0.71
CA ASN A 433 17.72 18.19 -1.23
C ASN A 433 16.83 18.92 -0.19
N ILE A 434 17.38 19.19 1.00
CA ILE A 434 16.72 19.91 2.10
C ILE A 434 17.62 21.03 2.62
N ASP A 435 17.04 22.02 3.28
CA ASP A 435 17.79 23.10 3.92
C ASP A 435 18.41 22.65 5.27
N GLU A 436 19.35 23.46 5.75
CA GLU A 436 20.10 23.18 6.98
C GLU A 436 19.21 23.11 8.23
N GLN A 437 18.20 23.97 8.34
CA GLN A 437 17.32 24.03 9.50
C GLN A 437 16.48 22.76 9.59
N THR A 438 15.90 22.33 8.46
CA THR A 438 15.17 21.07 8.35
C THR A 438 16.07 19.88 8.69
N ALA A 439 17.29 19.84 8.16
CA ALA A 439 18.23 18.76 8.43
C ALA A 439 18.62 18.69 9.92
N ARG A 440 18.93 19.83 10.56
CA ARG A 440 19.20 19.88 12.01
C ARG A 440 18.04 19.36 12.83
N TYR A 441 16.80 19.74 12.48
CA TYR A 441 15.60 19.26 13.15
C TYR A 441 15.41 17.74 13.00
N PHE A 442 15.58 17.20 11.79
CA PHE A 442 15.47 15.76 11.56
C PHE A 442 16.58 14.96 12.24
N ILE A 443 17.82 15.48 12.28
CA ILE A 443 18.92 14.85 13.03
C ILE A 443 18.60 14.83 14.52
N ALA A 444 18.17 15.95 15.10
CA ALA A 444 17.83 16.01 16.52
C ALA A 444 16.70 15.02 16.87
N THR A 445 15.68 14.94 16.02
CA THR A 445 14.52 14.07 16.21
C THR A 445 14.91 12.59 16.08
N ALA A 446 15.67 12.23 15.05
CA ALA A 446 16.13 10.85 14.85
C ALA A 446 17.11 10.41 15.95
N TRP A 447 18.03 11.31 16.31
CA TRP A 447 19.00 11.06 17.37
C TRP A 447 18.33 10.79 18.71
N ARG A 448 17.27 11.54 19.06
CA ARG A 448 16.48 11.32 20.28
C ARG A 448 15.97 9.88 20.41
N PHE A 449 15.65 9.20 19.32
CA PHE A 449 15.18 7.80 19.34
C PHE A 449 16.29 6.75 19.22
N GLN A 450 17.50 7.15 18.83
CA GLN A 450 18.66 6.27 18.71
C GLN A 450 19.55 6.32 19.96
N GLN A 451 19.37 7.31 20.84
CA GLN A 451 20.11 7.42 22.08
C GLN A 451 19.74 6.25 23.03
N PRO A 452 20.72 5.51 23.56
CA PRO A 452 20.47 4.59 24.65
C PRO A 452 20.04 5.37 25.89
N ALA A 453 19.15 4.81 26.72
CA ALA A 453 18.70 5.44 27.95
C ALA A 453 19.91 5.82 28.83
N THR A 454 20.24 7.10 28.88
CA THR A 454 21.38 7.60 29.65
C THR A 454 21.03 7.61 31.14
N ALA A 455 21.89 7.01 31.96
CA ALA A 455 21.85 7.22 33.40
C ALA A 455 21.98 8.73 33.70
N LYS A 456 21.20 9.23 34.67
CA LYS A 456 21.26 10.64 35.10
C LYS A 456 22.71 11.04 35.41
N GLY A 457 23.25 12.00 34.66
CA GLY A 457 24.60 12.56 34.86
C GLY A 457 25.65 12.18 33.82
N ALA A 458 25.34 11.36 32.81
CA ALA A 458 26.23 11.13 31.67
C ALA A 458 26.24 12.32 30.70
N THR A 459 27.39 12.61 30.09
CA THR A 459 27.53 13.60 29.02
C THR A 459 26.64 13.22 27.83
N GLU A 460 25.96 14.23 27.28
CA GLU A 460 25.07 14.05 26.12
C GLU A 460 25.89 13.51 24.94
N LYS A 461 25.51 12.33 24.42
CA LYS A 461 26.24 11.70 23.31
C LYS A 461 25.94 12.45 22.01
N LEU A 462 26.97 12.63 21.19
CA LEU A 462 26.86 13.24 19.87
C LEU A 462 26.25 12.26 18.84
N PRO A 463 25.54 12.77 17.82
CA PRO A 463 25.01 11.93 16.76
C PRO A 463 26.13 11.21 16.00
N LYS A 464 25.83 10.00 15.52
CA LYS A 464 26.75 9.17 14.74
C LYS A 464 26.46 9.26 13.25
N ARG A 465 27.52 9.25 12.43
CA ARG A 465 27.45 9.15 10.98
C ARG A 465 27.09 7.72 10.55
N SER A 466 25.90 7.28 10.96
CA SER A 466 25.39 5.92 10.78
C SER A 466 24.40 5.83 9.63
N LEU A 467 24.30 4.64 9.04
CA LEU A 467 23.27 4.34 8.04
C LEU A 467 21.87 4.46 8.64
N ALA A 468 21.70 4.12 9.92
CA ALA A 468 20.43 4.21 10.63
C ALA A 468 19.94 5.66 10.72
N LEU A 469 20.83 6.60 11.08
CA LEU A 469 20.52 8.03 11.10
C LEU A 469 20.12 8.53 9.72
N PHE A 470 20.94 8.27 8.70
CA PHE A 470 20.65 8.75 7.35
C PHE A 470 19.37 8.14 6.76
N SER A 471 19.06 6.88 7.05
CA SER A 471 17.81 6.24 6.64
C SER A 471 16.59 6.86 7.32
N ALA A 472 16.69 7.27 8.59
CA ALA A 472 15.62 7.97 9.30
C ALA A 472 15.37 9.38 8.72
N LEU A 473 16.42 10.11 8.35
CA LEU A 473 16.29 11.37 7.63
C LEU A 473 15.62 11.15 6.26
N TYR A 474 16.10 10.15 5.51
CA TYR A 474 15.54 9.79 4.22
C TYR A 474 14.03 9.49 4.33
N ARG A 475 13.58 8.70 5.30
CA ARG A 475 12.15 8.39 5.49
C ARG A 475 11.29 9.63 5.72
N GLN A 476 11.74 10.53 6.61
CA GLN A 476 11.05 11.79 6.91
C GLN A 476 10.92 12.69 5.68
N VAL A 477 11.95 12.72 4.83
CA VAL A 477 11.96 13.49 3.58
C VAL A 477 11.15 12.81 2.48
N TYR A 478 11.26 11.49 2.37
CA TYR A 478 10.73 10.71 1.26
C TYR A 478 9.22 10.51 1.37
N LEU A 479 8.67 10.30 2.57
CA LEU A 479 7.22 10.03 2.73
C LEU A 479 6.33 11.18 2.17
N PRO A 480 6.55 12.47 2.48
CA PRO A 480 5.76 13.54 1.86
C PRO A 480 5.98 13.67 0.35
N ARG A 481 7.21 13.45 -0.13
CA ARG A 481 7.55 13.50 -1.56
C ARG A 481 6.87 12.38 -2.34
N LEU A 482 6.84 11.18 -1.77
CA LEU A 482 6.11 10.03 -2.28
C LEU A 482 4.63 10.39 -2.52
N LEU A 483 4.02 11.07 -1.54
CA LEU A 483 2.64 11.52 -1.63
C LEU A 483 2.44 12.72 -2.56
N ARG A 484 3.50 13.18 -3.27
CA ARG A 484 3.50 14.32 -4.19
C ARG A 484 3.10 15.64 -3.52
N LEU A 485 3.60 15.87 -2.31
CA LEU A 485 3.37 17.11 -1.56
C LEU A 485 4.53 18.09 -1.76
N SER A 486 4.22 19.39 -1.71
CA SER A 486 5.24 20.44 -1.59
C SER A 486 5.92 20.36 -0.21
N PRO A 487 7.11 20.96 -0.02
CA PRO A 487 7.76 20.98 1.29
C PRO A 487 6.87 21.55 2.41
N GLN A 488 6.11 22.62 2.12
CA GLN A 488 5.18 23.24 3.09
C GLN A 488 4.01 22.31 3.42
N ALA A 489 3.35 21.72 2.42
CA ALA A 489 2.27 20.77 2.64
C ALA A 489 2.77 19.49 3.34
N GLY A 490 4.00 19.07 3.06
CA GLY A 490 4.67 17.96 3.74
C GLY A 490 4.96 18.26 5.20
N ALA A 491 5.42 19.46 5.53
CA ALA A 491 5.57 19.89 6.93
C ALA A 491 4.21 19.94 7.65
N GLY A 492 3.16 20.43 6.97
CA GLY A 492 1.79 20.40 7.48
C GLY A 492 1.30 18.98 7.77
N LEU A 493 1.50 18.04 6.84
CA LEU A 493 1.20 16.61 7.02
C LEU A 493 1.89 16.04 8.27
N MET A 494 3.19 16.28 8.40
CA MET A 494 4.01 15.78 9.49
C MET A 494 3.55 16.37 10.84
N SER A 495 3.25 17.68 10.85
CA SER A 495 2.70 18.36 12.03
C SER A 495 1.37 17.75 12.47
N LEU A 496 0.43 17.54 11.54
CA LEU A 496 -0.90 17.00 11.83
C LEU A 496 -0.88 15.57 12.37
N LEU A 497 0.01 14.72 11.86
CA LEU A 497 0.07 13.31 12.25
C LEU A 497 0.95 13.08 13.49
N LEU A 498 2.08 13.78 13.58
CA LEU A 498 3.17 13.39 14.48
C LEU A 498 3.29 14.30 15.70
N ASN A 499 2.76 15.53 15.68
CA ASN A 499 2.82 16.39 16.86
C ASN A 499 2.03 15.76 18.02
N GLY A 500 2.68 15.64 19.18
CA GLY A 500 2.11 14.98 20.35
C GLY A 500 2.11 13.44 20.30
N ASN A 501 2.41 12.83 19.15
CA ASN A 501 2.39 11.37 18.95
C ASN A 501 3.81 10.80 18.79
N ASN A 502 4.54 10.70 19.90
CA ASN A 502 5.93 10.21 19.89
C ASN A 502 6.09 8.78 19.35
N ASP A 503 5.07 7.91 19.47
CA ASP A 503 5.15 6.54 18.96
C ASP A 503 5.11 6.48 17.42
N LEU A 504 4.26 7.29 16.77
CA LEU A 504 4.25 7.42 15.31
C LEU A 504 5.55 8.06 14.81
N LEU A 505 6.00 9.12 15.50
CA LEU A 505 7.25 9.79 15.15
C LEU A 505 8.46 8.84 15.30
N ARG A 506 8.44 7.94 16.29
CA ARG A 506 9.49 6.91 16.48
C ARG A 506 9.55 5.95 15.29
N GLN A 507 8.42 5.56 14.71
CA GLN A 507 8.41 4.67 13.54
C GLN A 507 9.10 5.33 12.34
N LEU A 508 8.88 6.63 12.13
CA LEU A 508 9.46 7.34 10.98
C LEU A 508 10.92 7.79 11.22
N ALA A 509 11.19 8.40 12.36
CA ALA A 509 12.48 9.00 12.71
C ALA A 509 13.42 8.07 13.49
N GLY A 510 12.93 6.96 14.03
CA GLY A 510 13.71 5.92 14.69
C GLY A 510 13.94 4.71 13.80
N THR A 511 14.06 3.54 14.43
CA THR A 511 14.07 2.24 13.74
C THR A 511 12.63 1.76 13.58
N PRO A 512 12.10 1.69 12.35
CA PRO A 512 10.75 1.20 12.10
C PRO A 512 10.60 -0.27 12.48
N THR A 513 9.39 -0.65 12.89
CA THR A 513 9.01 -2.03 13.20
C THR A 513 7.73 -2.41 12.46
N LEU A 514 7.48 -3.72 12.33
CA LEU A 514 6.18 -4.30 11.98
C LEU A 514 5.71 -5.13 13.17
N LEU A 515 4.61 -4.72 13.79
CA LEU A 515 4.12 -5.32 15.03
C LEU A 515 2.87 -6.17 14.76
N GLU A 516 2.75 -7.29 15.47
CA GLU A 516 1.49 -8.05 15.52
C GLU A 516 0.45 -7.34 16.38
N ASP A 517 0.89 -6.78 17.51
CA ASP A 517 0.05 -6.05 18.45
C ASP A 517 -0.55 -4.79 17.83
N ALA A 518 -1.88 -4.73 17.78
CA ALA A 518 -2.66 -3.61 17.25
C ALA A 518 -2.68 -2.38 18.17
N ASP A 519 -2.28 -2.50 19.43
CA ASP A 519 -2.30 -1.37 20.35
C ASP A 519 -1.15 -0.37 20.11
N GLN A 520 -0.05 -0.84 19.50
CA GLN A 520 1.11 -0.03 19.15
C GLN A 520 1.17 0.26 17.66
N PRO A 521 1.43 1.52 17.26
CA PRO A 521 1.55 1.85 15.86
C PRO A 521 2.86 1.31 15.29
N ASP A 522 2.78 0.83 14.06
CA ASP A 522 3.95 0.44 13.27
C ASP A 522 4.14 1.37 12.06
N ILE A 523 5.18 1.11 11.28
CA ILE A 523 5.52 1.97 10.15
C ILE A 523 4.46 1.95 9.03
N LEU A 524 3.73 0.84 8.84
CA LEU A 524 2.67 0.77 7.83
C LEU A 524 1.47 1.61 8.24
N ASP A 525 1.13 1.62 9.53
CA ASP A 525 0.09 2.47 10.08
C ASP A 525 0.40 3.96 9.82
N VAL A 526 1.65 4.39 10.04
CA VAL A 526 2.10 5.76 9.73
C VAL A 526 1.95 6.08 8.25
N ILE A 527 2.44 5.19 7.38
CA ILE A 527 2.39 5.39 5.93
C ILE A 527 0.94 5.50 5.46
N MET A 528 0.06 4.61 5.92
CA MET A 528 -1.33 4.60 5.49
C MET A 528 -2.15 5.73 6.10
N ALA A 529 -1.86 6.16 7.33
CA ALA A 529 -2.44 7.38 7.88
C ALA A 529 -2.06 8.61 7.05
N ALA A 530 -0.79 8.71 6.62
CA ALA A 530 -0.32 9.77 5.74
C ALA A 530 -0.99 9.76 4.36
N VAL A 531 -1.14 8.57 3.76
CA VAL A 531 -1.90 8.39 2.51
C VAL A 531 -3.35 8.86 2.69
N ASN A 532 -4.03 8.39 3.73
CA ASN A 532 -5.45 8.64 3.92
C ASN A 532 -5.74 10.11 4.26
N LEU A 533 -4.92 10.74 5.09
CA LEU A 533 -5.01 12.18 5.35
C LEU A 533 -4.79 13.00 4.08
N THR A 534 -3.78 12.63 3.28
CA THR A 534 -3.51 13.33 2.01
C THR A 534 -4.65 13.17 1.00
N GLN A 535 -5.22 11.97 0.88
CA GLN A 535 -6.36 11.70 0.00
C GLN A 535 -7.61 12.46 0.46
N TRP A 536 -7.91 12.43 1.76
CA TRP A 536 -9.03 13.16 2.33
C TRP A 536 -8.89 14.67 2.12
N ALA A 537 -7.71 15.24 2.40
CA ALA A 537 -7.46 16.68 2.20
C ALA A 537 -7.64 17.10 0.74
N ARG A 538 -7.21 16.25 -0.22
CA ARG A 538 -7.46 16.46 -1.65
C ARG A 538 -8.96 16.40 -1.99
N GLN A 539 -9.70 15.46 -1.43
CA GLN A 539 -11.14 15.35 -1.64
C GLN A 539 -11.92 16.54 -1.08
N GLN A 540 -11.49 17.07 0.07
CA GLN A 540 -12.10 18.24 0.70
C GLN A 540 -11.56 19.57 0.14
N ASN A 541 -10.56 19.54 -0.75
CA ASN A 541 -9.88 20.71 -1.28
C ASN A 541 -9.28 21.63 -0.18
N ILE A 542 -8.65 21.01 0.82
CA ILE A 542 -8.02 21.70 1.96
C ILE A 542 -6.50 21.54 1.89
N GLY A 543 -5.76 22.65 2.03
CA GLY A 543 -4.30 22.64 2.16
C GLY A 543 -3.86 22.11 3.52
N LEU A 544 -2.95 21.12 3.54
CA LEU A 544 -2.47 20.49 4.78
C LEU A 544 -1.65 21.45 5.66
N ASP A 545 -0.94 22.38 5.05
CA ASP A 545 -0.20 23.47 5.70
C ASP A 545 -1.16 24.45 6.41
N LEU A 546 -2.22 24.88 5.72
CA LEU A 546 -3.25 25.73 6.31
C LEU A 546 -3.97 25.00 7.46
N LEU A 547 -4.35 23.74 7.24
CA LEU A 547 -5.02 22.93 8.27
C LEU A 547 -4.13 22.75 9.51
N ALA A 548 -2.84 22.48 9.31
CA ALA A 548 -1.88 22.41 10.40
C ALA A 548 -1.82 23.75 11.16
N SER A 549 -1.75 24.88 10.45
CA SER A 549 -1.73 26.20 11.10
C SER A 549 -3.00 26.50 11.89
N LEU A 550 -4.17 26.06 11.43
CA LEU A 550 -5.45 26.26 12.11
C LEU A 550 -5.61 25.39 13.37
N LEU A 551 -5.01 24.20 13.38
CA LEU A 551 -5.13 23.23 14.46
C LEU A 551 -3.96 23.27 15.45
N THR A 552 -2.84 23.89 15.10
CA THR A 552 -1.71 24.04 16.02
C THR A 552 -2.09 25.05 17.09
N ALA A 553 -2.19 24.60 18.34
CA ALA A 553 -2.41 25.49 19.48
C ALA A 553 -1.33 26.56 19.50
N THR A 554 -1.72 27.83 19.53
CA THR A 554 -0.78 28.92 19.78
C THR A 554 -0.19 28.69 21.17
N PRO A 555 1.13 28.49 21.31
CA PRO A 555 1.73 28.36 22.63
C PRO A 555 1.37 29.57 23.49
N ASP A 556 1.19 29.36 24.80
CA ASP A 556 1.13 30.41 25.83
C ASP A 556 2.49 31.14 25.86
N ILE A 557 2.77 31.90 24.81
CA ILE A 557 3.85 32.87 24.80
C ILE A 557 3.26 34.08 25.51
N GLU A 558 3.85 34.49 26.63
CA GLU A 558 3.66 35.82 27.20
C GLU A 558 3.61 36.81 26.04
N ALA A 559 2.40 37.33 25.75
CA ALA A 559 2.05 37.94 24.48
C ALA A 559 3.20 38.78 23.91
N GLN A 560 3.98 38.20 22.99
CA GLN A 560 4.79 39.02 22.11
C GLN A 560 3.77 39.84 21.35
N VAL A 561 3.76 41.15 21.60
CA VAL A 561 2.90 42.11 20.93
C VAL A 561 3.31 42.10 19.46
N LEU A 562 2.76 41.16 18.71
CA LEU A 562 2.84 41.17 17.26
C LEU A 562 2.03 42.39 16.80
N PRO A 563 2.52 43.16 15.81
CA PRO A 563 1.73 44.23 15.23
C PRO A 563 0.45 43.62 14.67
N ALA A 564 -0.69 43.97 15.27
CA ALA A 564 -1.99 43.53 14.77
C ALA A 564 -2.15 44.05 13.33
N PRO A 565 -2.65 43.23 12.39
CA PRO A 565 -2.97 43.69 11.05
C PRO A 565 -3.87 44.93 11.10
N ALA A 566 -3.75 45.85 10.13
CA ALA A 566 -4.51 47.09 10.11
C ALA A 566 -6.02 46.85 10.27
N ASP A 567 -6.57 45.83 9.62
CA ASP A 567 -7.98 45.43 9.69
C ASP A 567 -8.39 45.00 11.12
N TRP A 568 -7.49 44.36 11.86
CA TRP A 568 -7.72 43.98 13.25
C TRP A 568 -7.65 45.19 14.17
N LEU A 569 -6.71 46.12 13.93
CA LEU A 569 -6.66 47.39 14.65
C LEU A 569 -7.90 48.22 14.38
N GLU A 570 -8.39 48.25 13.14
CA GLU A 570 -9.63 48.91 12.76
C GLU A 570 -10.82 48.25 13.46
N LEU A 571 -10.92 46.92 13.45
CA LEU A 571 -11.98 46.18 14.14
C LEU A 571 -11.93 46.39 15.65
N ILE A 572 -10.74 46.40 16.26
CA ILE A 572 -10.55 46.70 17.69
C ILE A 572 -10.97 48.13 17.99
N THR A 573 -10.59 49.09 17.16
CA THR A 573 -10.93 50.51 17.32
C THR A 573 -12.43 50.74 17.15
N GLU A 574 -13.03 50.12 16.13
CA GLU A 574 -14.47 50.16 15.88
C GLU A 574 -15.23 49.49 17.02
N SER A 575 -14.77 48.34 17.49
CA SER A 575 -15.37 47.63 18.62
C SER A 575 -15.25 48.45 19.89
N ALA A 576 -14.09 49.06 20.15
CA ALA A 576 -13.87 49.93 21.30
C ALA A 576 -14.74 51.20 21.25
N ASP A 577 -14.92 51.81 20.08
CA ASP A 577 -15.80 52.97 19.89
C ASP A 577 -17.28 52.59 20.06
N ARG A 578 -17.71 51.45 19.49
CA ARG A 578 -19.06 50.90 19.70
C ARG A 578 -19.31 50.59 21.17
N LEU A 579 -18.32 49.99 21.84
CA LEU A 579 -18.35 49.69 23.27
C LEU A 579 -18.44 50.98 24.09
N GLY A 580 -17.58 51.98 23.84
CA GLY A 580 -17.65 53.29 24.49
C GLY A 580 -18.97 54.02 24.24
N LYS A 581 -19.55 53.90 23.05
CA LYS A 581 -20.89 54.40 22.70
C LYS A 581 -22.02 53.59 23.31
N SER A 582 -21.76 52.45 23.93
CA SER A 582 -22.76 51.61 24.59
C SER A 582 -22.67 51.65 26.13
N SER A 583 -21.54 52.10 26.68
CA SER A 583 -21.38 52.25 28.12
C SER A 583 -22.29 53.35 28.68
N LEU A 584 -22.81 53.10 29.87
CA LEU A 584 -23.69 54.01 30.62
C LEU A 584 -22.83 54.86 31.54
N THR A 585 -22.25 55.94 31.01
CA THR A 585 -21.49 56.89 31.80
C THR A 585 -22.39 57.82 32.61
N GLU A 586 -21.85 58.44 33.67
CA GLU A 586 -22.58 59.42 34.48
C GLU A 586 -23.21 60.52 33.62
N ALA A 587 -22.43 61.09 32.69
CA ALA A 587 -22.90 62.13 31.79
C ALA A 587 -24.04 61.66 30.87
N ARG A 588 -24.01 60.39 30.46
CA ARG A 588 -25.05 59.81 29.60
C ARG A 588 -26.32 59.48 30.37
N LEU A 589 -26.20 58.92 31.57
CA LEU A 589 -27.35 58.68 32.44
C LEU A 589 -27.99 60.00 32.86
N ALA A 590 -27.18 61.01 33.19
CA ALA A 590 -27.66 62.35 33.51
C ALA A 590 -28.34 63.04 32.32
N SER A 591 -27.82 62.89 31.09
CA SER A 591 -28.45 63.48 29.91
C SER A 591 -29.76 62.79 29.53
N LEU A 592 -29.83 61.45 29.68
CA LEU A 592 -31.06 60.69 29.51
C LEU A 592 -32.12 61.05 30.56
N ALA A 593 -31.69 61.22 31.82
CA ALA A 593 -32.57 61.65 32.90
C ALA A 593 -33.08 63.08 32.66
N ALA A 594 -32.21 64.01 32.27
CA ALA A 594 -32.59 65.38 31.92
C ALA A 594 -33.57 65.45 30.74
N ALA A 595 -33.39 64.60 29.72
CA ALA A 595 -34.33 64.51 28.60
C ALA A 595 -35.73 64.02 29.02
N GLN A 596 -35.80 63.23 30.09
CA GLN A 596 -37.04 62.77 30.71
C GLN A 596 -37.52 63.69 31.85
N GLN A 597 -36.88 64.85 32.04
CA GLN A 597 -37.16 65.80 33.11
C GLN A 597 -37.03 65.20 34.53
N VAL A 598 -36.18 64.19 34.69
CA VAL A 598 -35.93 63.52 35.97
C VAL A 598 -34.63 64.03 36.58
N ALA A 599 -34.67 64.44 37.85
CA ALA A 599 -33.50 64.86 38.62
C ALA A 599 -33.36 64.08 39.94
N LEU A 600 -32.11 63.90 40.38
CA LEU A 600 -31.81 63.31 41.69
C LEU A 600 -32.21 64.27 42.82
N LYS A 601 -32.65 63.71 43.94
CA LYS A 601 -33.15 64.43 45.11
C LYS A 601 -32.05 65.21 45.85
N ASP A 602 -30.82 64.71 45.78
CA ASP A 602 -29.63 65.36 46.34
C ASP A 602 -28.45 65.31 45.36
N ASP A 603 -27.54 66.26 45.55
CA ASP A 603 -26.29 66.44 44.80
C ASP A 603 -25.14 65.60 45.40
N LYS A 604 -25.47 64.66 46.31
CA LYS A 604 -24.51 63.76 46.96
C LYS A 604 -24.43 62.38 46.31
N ASN A 605 -25.46 61.97 45.56
CA ASN A 605 -25.48 60.72 44.82
C ASN A 605 -25.24 60.95 43.32
N THR A 606 -24.54 60.02 42.67
CA THR A 606 -24.40 59.98 41.21
C THR A 606 -25.30 58.90 40.60
N TRP A 607 -25.68 59.05 39.33
CA TRP A 607 -26.48 58.04 38.61
C TRP A 607 -25.78 56.67 38.57
N LEU A 608 -24.46 56.65 38.39
CA LEU A 608 -23.66 55.42 38.45
C LEU A 608 -23.69 54.77 39.84
N GLN A 609 -23.64 55.56 40.93
CA GLN A 609 -23.75 55.02 42.29
C GLN A 609 -25.14 54.43 42.54
N LEU A 610 -26.19 55.11 42.05
CA LEU A 610 -27.58 54.67 42.18
C LEU A 610 -27.85 53.38 41.41
N PHE A 611 -27.31 53.28 40.20
CA PHE A 611 -27.44 52.10 39.36
C PHE A 611 -26.33 51.05 39.58
N ASN A 612 -25.45 51.20 40.58
CA ASN A 612 -24.41 50.20 40.88
C ASN A 612 -24.94 48.75 41.04
N PRO A 613 -26.18 48.48 41.52
CA PRO A 613 -26.74 47.12 41.50
C PRO A 613 -26.91 46.53 40.09
N LEU A 614 -27.00 47.38 39.07
CA LEU A 614 -27.26 47.05 37.67
C LEU A 614 -26.11 47.38 36.72
N ILE A 615 -25.20 48.27 37.11
CA ILE A 615 -24.12 48.80 36.29
C ILE A 615 -22.83 48.73 37.12
N ASP A 616 -21.69 48.39 36.52
CA ASP A 616 -20.39 48.45 37.19
C ASP A 616 -19.76 49.85 37.17
N THR A 617 -18.56 49.96 37.74
CA THR A 617 -17.83 51.23 37.82
C THR A 617 -17.40 51.77 36.44
N ASP A 618 -17.37 50.90 35.42
CA ASP A 618 -16.97 51.24 34.06
C ASP A 618 -18.18 51.52 33.14
N GLY A 619 -19.41 51.45 33.69
CA GLY A 619 -20.64 51.76 32.97
C GLY A 619 -21.26 50.57 32.23
N TRP A 620 -20.86 49.33 32.55
CA TRP A 620 -21.39 48.12 31.93
C TRP A 620 -22.53 47.52 32.73
N VAL A 621 -23.58 47.07 32.03
CA VAL A 621 -24.73 46.43 32.66
C VAL A 621 -24.33 45.05 33.20
N LYS A 622 -24.45 44.87 34.52
CA LYS A 622 -24.25 43.59 35.21
C LYS A 622 -25.36 42.61 34.83
N THR A 623 -25.04 41.32 34.83
CA THR A 623 -26.03 40.27 34.57
C THR A 623 -27.12 40.30 35.64
N VAL A 624 -28.35 40.62 35.24
CA VAL A 624 -29.53 40.58 36.13
C VAL A 624 -30.04 39.15 36.22
N PRO A 625 -30.07 38.51 37.40
CA PRO A 625 -30.60 37.16 37.55
C PRO A 625 -32.10 37.15 37.27
N VAL A 626 -32.54 36.27 36.36
CA VAL A 626 -33.96 36.11 35.99
C VAL A 626 -34.46 34.81 36.60
N LEU A 627 -35.53 34.86 37.41
CA LEU A 627 -36.15 33.67 37.99
C LEU A 627 -36.87 32.85 36.92
N GLN A 628 -36.95 31.53 37.10
CA GLN A 628 -37.55 30.62 36.13
C GLN A 628 -39.02 31.00 35.85
N GLY A 629 -39.35 31.36 34.60
CA GLY A 629 -40.68 31.83 34.20
C GLY A 629 -40.90 33.34 34.25
N GLN A 630 -39.90 34.13 34.68
CA GLN A 630 -39.96 35.59 34.67
C GLN A 630 -39.43 36.15 33.34
N ASP A 631 -40.11 37.16 32.79
CA ASP A 631 -39.63 37.90 31.62
C ASP A 631 -38.41 38.78 31.98
N ARG A 632 -37.40 38.79 31.10
CA ARG A 632 -36.14 39.52 31.33
C ARG A 632 -36.37 41.01 31.45
N LEU A 633 -37.28 41.58 30.66
CA LEU A 633 -37.62 43.00 30.74
C LEU A 633 -38.27 43.33 32.09
N ALA A 634 -39.18 42.48 32.56
CA ALA A 634 -39.82 42.63 33.87
C ALA A 634 -38.81 42.56 35.03
N ALA A 635 -37.84 41.64 34.97
CA ALA A 635 -36.78 41.54 35.98
C ALA A 635 -35.87 42.79 36.03
N ILE A 636 -35.50 43.32 34.86
CA ILE A 636 -34.70 44.55 34.76
C ILE A 636 -35.49 45.75 35.28
N ASN A 637 -36.76 45.90 34.86
CA ASN A 637 -37.61 47.01 35.29
C ASN A 637 -37.82 47.01 36.80
N ALA A 638 -38.04 45.85 37.42
CA ALA A 638 -38.16 45.73 38.88
C ALA A 638 -36.89 46.25 39.60
N GLN A 639 -35.71 45.87 39.12
CA GLN A 639 -34.45 46.29 39.71
C GLN A 639 -34.16 47.79 39.48
N VAL A 640 -34.54 48.33 38.31
CA VAL A 640 -34.47 49.76 38.02
C VAL A 640 -35.39 50.54 38.97
N SER A 641 -36.61 50.05 39.22
CA SER A 641 -37.55 50.67 40.16
C SER A 641 -36.98 50.68 41.60
N ILE A 642 -36.36 49.58 42.02
CA ILE A 642 -35.66 49.50 43.32
C ILE A 642 -34.54 50.54 43.42
N CYS A 643 -33.70 50.66 42.39
CA CYS A 643 -32.63 51.65 42.36
C CYS A 643 -33.14 53.10 42.45
N LEU A 644 -34.27 53.41 41.82
CA LEU A 644 -34.82 54.78 41.75
C LEU A 644 -35.69 55.16 42.96
N THR A 645 -36.11 54.20 43.78
CA THR A 645 -37.03 54.43 44.90
C THR A 645 -36.44 55.41 45.93
N GLY A 646 -37.12 56.55 46.13
CA GLY A 646 -36.72 57.56 47.11
C GLY A 646 -35.56 58.48 46.69
N ALA A 647 -34.99 58.26 45.51
CA ALA A 647 -33.81 58.98 45.01
C ALA A 647 -34.13 60.15 44.05
N LEU A 648 -35.39 60.30 43.62
CA LEU A 648 -35.83 61.35 42.68
C LEU A 648 -36.45 62.56 43.39
N ALA A 649 -36.33 63.75 42.80
CA ALA A 649 -36.88 65.00 43.33
C ALA A 649 -38.42 65.07 43.25
N GLN A 650 -39.08 65.56 44.32
CA GLN A 650 -40.55 65.50 44.49
C GLN A 650 -41.38 66.36 43.53
N ARG A 651 -40.79 67.32 42.81
CA ARG A 651 -41.53 68.14 41.83
C ARG A 651 -41.63 67.51 40.43
N ASP A 652 -40.86 66.46 40.18
CA ASP A 652 -40.72 65.81 38.88
C ASP A 652 -40.95 64.28 39.00
N SER A 653 -41.77 63.85 39.96
CA SER A 653 -41.97 62.44 40.26
C SER A 653 -42.67 61.73 39.10
N LEU A 654 -41.88 61.20 38.16
CA LEU A 654 -42.30 60.13 37.27
C LEU A 654 -42.81 58.99 38.16
N ASP A 655 -44.07 58.57 37.99
CA ASP A 655 -44.53 57.33 38.60
C ASP A 655 -43.78 56.18 37.89
N VAL A 656 -42.69 55.74 38.54
CA VAL A 656 -41.73 54.80 37.98
C VAL A 656 -42.42 53.48 37.64
N ASP A 657 -43.35 53.03 38.48
CA ASP A 657 -44.11 51.81 38.25
C ASP A 657 -45.13 51.98 37.12
N ALA A 658 -45.81 53.12 37.00
CA ALA A 658 -46.70 53.39 35.86
C ALA A 658 -45.95 53.55 34.53
N TYR A 659 -44.75 54.15 34.55
CA TYR A 659 -43.93 54.36 33.36
C TYR A 659 -43.31 53.06 32.84
N LEU A 660 -42.82 52.18 33.72
CA LEU A 660 -42.25 50.89 33.36
C LEU A 660 -43.31 49.88 32.90
N ASN A 661 -44.56 50.04 33.32
CA ASN A 661 -45.70 49.18 32.96
C ASN A 661 -46.54 49.71 31.79
N SER A 662 -46.22 50.88 31.23
CA SER A 662 -46.93 51.44 30.08
C SER A 662 -46.50 50.76 28.76
N PRO A 663 -47.44 50.34 27.89
CA PRO A 663 -47.10 49.73 26.61
C PRO A 663 -46.41 50.76 25.70
N ARG A 664 -45.10 50.63 25.52
CA ARG A 664 -44.33 51.48 24.59
C ARG A 664 -44.86 51.28 23.18
N ARG A 665 -45.47 52.31 22.58
CA ARG A 665 -45.70 52.36 21.14
C ARG A 665 -44.34 52.23 20.45
N SER A 666 -44.24 51.26 19.55
CA SER A 666 -43.13 51.04 18.64
C SER A 666 -42.66 52.34 17.99
N MET A 667 -41.45 52.78 18.33
CA MET A 667 -40.61 53.54 17.42
C MET A 667 -39.45 52.64 17.06
N GLU A 668 -39.60 51.96 15.92
CA GLU A 668 -38.45 51.54 15.12
C GLU A 668 -37.70 52.81 14.70
N ARG A 669 -36.47 52.94 15.18
CA ARG A 669 -35.32 53.44 14.43
C ARG A 669 -34.03 53.13 15.17
#